data_AF-A0A0R2K2M7-F1
#
_entry.id   AF-A0A0R2K2M7-F1
#
_cell.length_a   1.000
_cell.length_b   1.000
_cell.length_c   1.000
_cell.angle_alpha   90.00
_cell.angle_beta   90.00
_cell.angle_gamma   90.00
#
_symmetry.space_group_name_H-M   'P 1'
#
loop_
_entity.id
_entity.type
_entity.pdbx_description
1 polymer ?
#
loop_
_entity_poly.entity_id
_entity_poly.type
_entity_poly.pdbx_seq_one_letter_code
_entity_poly.pdbx_strand_id
1 'polypeptide(L)'
;MIGLLLLGIGYPVTGAFAEEDQTDQFRITETKLTNENDEKVEEVDAEKQINAKFHLKMTGKQARENDGTVLQLLGTESLSIKNSTQQITPEVVNGTFIKAPSMTFQYSDEFSTYMLKWDKTDFDDVADDQEFDYEITLPLEIKTITEDFKADIEMKFSGLKDTVKFSSLSFLAPVENEKVESESSTSTEKESETSKEEKQESSESKSESESDEDEDSDTAVISESQSKKASKKVAKSIEEVVLPTLPNRTGNPLGVAANFHIFAENFADGGRAHTSGNIAVNSLTNTSGIGNEERDEHWQETSYVKNYDGTRNEISFRTGVFGDSHSLSRDNNGVGNYLTGGPLGNELVRYHHSNEAGKNPTGAAINGNWIDVTNTLTDLKQTRKELVETPYAIDFEDTRYLTTDGNKLTLNFENEEIQNTFVIRVDNLQIAGKEFDIKLRDDQNLIFIASPDSDGRLGSAHMNIYVDGEAVGSDPEAGSGTRFNYSILWVIPEEFEEFTLVGSMFFGSILAPSQTVTSTTNFNGTIVADTYLGSSAETHSWTYNPTTPVIPEPEDTRLVLRKTIEGTEDNKQEKFKFVITREDIDGFDETLKMLVSGESVDRELKFTNGKSDEITLGHDQFISLVVPNGSAFSIEEVGGPLTSTSITFNNDPGTTIDGKLSGTITMGTKEKGESQIVDYVNSFTEEEPKTKDLQIKKTVSGSVPDGTKFKFDLSIDPAEAGTYKYSIDGGDERTIEFDSEGKSTSSIELTAGQTVTIKDLPETSKVTVNEVDADGYKTDITYNGEKHENQKTIEIELGKITDDSALVVFNNHLTSPTMPVTGGIGNLIIILVGLMVLASGMWLYRKKVR
;
A
#
# COMPACT_ATOMS: atom_id res chain seq x y z
N MET A 1 17.81 -6.77 -71.74
CA MET A 1 18.84 -6.82 -70.69
C MET A 1 18.11 -6.63 -69.38
N ILE A 2 17.72 -7.69 -68.65
CA ILE A 2 18.56 -8.55 -67.77
C ILE A 2 19.12 -7.69 -66.63
N GLY A 3 18.88 -7.92 -65.33
CA GLY A 3 18.15 -8.96 -64.61
C GLY A 3 18.53 -8.96 -63.11
N LEU A 4 17.63 -9.52 -62.28
CA LEU A 4 17.72 -10.07 -60.91
C LEU A 4 18.07 -9.16 -59.69
N LEU A 5 17.25 -9.06 -58.62
CA LEU A 5 16.76 -10.02 -57.58
C LEU A 5 17.74 -10.21 -56.41
N LEU A 6 17.30 -9.89 -55.18
CA LEU A 6 17.42 -10.69 -53.94
C LEU A 6 16.73 -9.99 -52.72
N LEU A 7 15.58 -10.58 -52.32
CA LEU A 7 15.02 -10.85 -50.97
C LEU A 7 15.14 -9.77 -49.86
N GLY A 8 14.09 -9.30 -49.17
CA GLY A 8 12.74 -9.84 -48.98
C GLY A 8 12.71 -10.96 -47.93
N ILE A 9 12.93 -10.63 -46.65
CA ILE A 9 12.56 -11.48 -45.51
C ILE A 9 11.43 -10.76 -44.78
N GLY A 10 10.22 -10.88 -45.34
CA GLY A 10 9.01 -10.74 -44.54
C GLY A 10 8.74 -12.11 -43.94
N TYR A 11 8.72 -12.20 -42.61
CA TYR A 11 8.02 -13.30 -41.97
C TYR A 11 6.53 -13.13 -42.29
N PRO A 12 5.84 -14.18 -42.74
CA PRO A 12 4.41 -14.09 -42.98
C PRO A 12 3.71 -13.96 -41.63
N VAL A 13 2.99 -12.86 -41.45
CA VAL A 13 1.94 -12.75 -40.44
C VAL A 13 0.83 -13.72 -40.87
N THR A 14 0.89 -14.96 -40.40
CA THR A 14 -0.20 -15.95 -40.46
C THR A 14 -0.83 -16.01 -39.08
N GLY A 15 -2.14 -15.86 -38.85
CA GLY A 15 -3.24 -15.52 -39.75
C GLY A 15 -4.27 -14.68 -39.00
N ALA A 16 -5.14 -14.03 -39.78
CA ALA A 16 -6.32 -13.37 -39.23
C ALA A 16 -7.22 -14.43 -38.57
N PHE A 17 -7.35 -14.38 -37.24
CA PHE A 17 -8.35 -15.15 -36.51
C PHE A 17 -9.73 -14.65 -36.96
N ALA A 18 -10.48 -15.50 -37.67
CA ALA A 18 -11.90 -15.29 -37.85
C ALA A 18 -12.59 -15.40 -36.48
N GLU A 19 -13.57 -14.54 -36.25
CA GLU A 19 -14.13 -14.16 -34.95
C GLU A 19 -14.97 -15.24 -34.23
N GLU A 20 -14.86 -16.52 -34.60
CA GLU A 20 -15.90 -17.53 -34.30
C GLU A 20 -15.55 -18.67 -33.34
N ASP A 21 -14.36 -18.72 -32.71
CA ASP A 21 -14.15 -19.63 -31.57
C ASP A 21 -13.10 -19.10 -30.57
N GLN A 22 -13.55 -18.51 -29.44
CA GLN A 22 -12.67 -18.04 -28.37
C GLN A 22 -11.92 -19.19 -27.67
N THR A 23 -12.28 -20.45 -27.94
CA THR A 23 -11.60 -21.64 -27.41
C THR A 23 -10.33 -21.99 -28.17
N ASP A 24 -10.06 -21.39 -29.34
CA ASP A 24 -8.93 -21.75 -30.21
C ASP A 24 -7.68 -20.85 -30.02
N GLN A 25 -7.59 -20.12 -28.90
CA GLN A 25 -6.38 -19.38 -28.50
C GLN A 25 -5.52 -20.16 -27.50
N PHE A 26 -4.22 -19.84 -27.44
CA PHE A 26 -3.37 -20.25 -26.32
C PHE A 26 -4.03 -19.84 -25.00
N ARG A 27 -3.69 -20.49 -23.89
CA ARG A 27 -4.13 -20.07 -22.56
C ARG A 27 -2.95 -20.07 -21.63
N ILE A 28 -2.78 -19.01 -20.84
CA ILE A 28 -1.89 -19.06 -19.69
C ILE A 28 -2.73 -19.43 -18.47
N THR A 29 -2.32 -20.49 -17.80
CA THR A 29 -2.83 -20.83 -16.47
C THR A 29 -1.70 -20.62 -15.48
N GLU A 30 -2.03 -20.31 -14.22
CA GLU A 30 -1.08 -20.29 -13.10
C GLU A 30 0.20 -19.49 -13.33
N THR A 31 0.22 -18.24 -12.89
CA THR A 31 1.42 -17.40 -12.92
C THR A 31 2.00 -17.26 -11.51
N LYS A 32 3.33 -17.41 -11.37
CA LYS A 32 4.03 -17.14 -10.11
C LYS A 32 5.41 -16.53 -10.36
N LEU A 33 5.87 -15.70 -9.44
CA LEU A 33 7.24 -15.23 -9.36
C LEU A 33 7.97 -16.04 -8.30
N THR A 34 9.15 -16.56 -8.65
CA THR A 34 9.93 -17.45 -7.77
C THR A 34 11.40 -17.07 -7.74
N ASN A 35 12.11 -17.42 -6.67
CA ASN A 35 13.56 -17.26 -6.59
C ASN A 35 14.28 -18.45 -7.25
N GLU A 36 15.60 -18.51 -7.13
CA GLU A 36 16.43 -19.62 -7.63
C GLU A 36 16.14 -20.99 -6.97
N ASN A 37 15.46 -21.01 -5.82
CA ASN A 37 15.04 -22.20 -5.10
C ASN A 37 13.57 -22.59 -5.36
N ASP A 38 12.89 -21.94 -6.32
CA ASP A 38 11.46 -22.14 -6.64
C ASP A 38 10.49 -21.72 -5.52
N GLU A 39 10.94 -20.86 -4.61
CA GLU A 39 10.09 -20.28 -3.56
C GLU A 39 9.41 -19.02 -4.08
N LYS A 40 8.13 -18.81 -3.76
CA LYS A 40 7.38 -17.61 -4.15
C LYS A 40 8.04 -16.36 -3.58
N VAL A 41 8.18 -15.30 -4.39
CA VAL A 41 8.79 -14.03 -3.95
C VAL A 41 7.82 -12.87 -4.18
N GLU A 42 7.73 -11.99 -3.19
CA GLU A 42 6.97 -10.74 -3.23
C GLU A 42 7.90 -9.51 -3.11
N GLU A 43 9.13 -9.72 -2.64
CA GLU A 43 10.18 -8.71 -2.48
C GLU A 43 11.55 -9.29 -2.87
N VAL A 44 12.38 -8.50 -3.59
CA VAL A 44 13.66 -8.99 -4.11
C VAL A 44 14.77 -7.95 -4.00
N ASP A 45 15.90 -8.41 -3.43
CA ASP A 45 17.18 -7.71 -3.48
C ASP A 45 17.73 -7.65 -4.92
N ALA A 46 18.32 -6.51 -5.29
CA ALA A 46 18.87 -6.26 -6.63
C ALA A 46 19.85 -7.33 -7.16
N GLU A 47 20.46 -8.13 -6.28
CA GLU A 47 21.47 -9.13 -6.64
C GLU A 47 20.90 -10.57 -6.83
N LYS A 48 19.64 -10.81 -6.47
CA LYS A 48 19.03 -12.16 -6.53
C LYS A 48 18.35 -12.43 -7.86
N GLN A 49 18.46 -13.66 -8.36
CA GLN A 49 17.77 -14.08 -9.59
C GLN A 49 16.28 -14.30 -9.31
N ILE A 50 15.43 -13.71 -10.16
CA ILE A 50 13.98 -13.92 -10.15
C ILE A 50 13.60 -14.78 -11.36
N ASN A 51 12.64 -15.67 -11.19
CA ASN A 51 12.09 -16.50 -12.23
C ASN A 51 10.59 -16.23 -12.36
N ALA A 52 10.12 -15.83 -13.54
CA ALA A 52 8.71 -15.82 -13.88
C ALA A 52 8.30 -17.21 -14.36
N LYS A 53 7.41 -17.87 -13.61
CA LYS A 53 6.89 -19.19 -13.94
C LYS A 53 5.43 -19.10 -14.36
N PHE A 54 5.08 -19.79 -15.44
CA PHE A 54 3.69 -19.89 -15.88
C PHE A 54 3.40 -21.17 -16.64
N HIS A 55 2.12 -21.56 -16.68
CA HIS A 55 1.67 -22.69 -17.47
C HIS A 55 1.10 -22.23 -18.81
N LEU A 56 1.71 -22.66 -19.92
CA LEU A 56 1.19 -22.44 -21.26
C LEU A 56 0.37 -23.65 -21.70
N LYS A 57 -0.94 -23.44 -21.85
CA LYS A 57 -1.86 -24.42 -22.42
C LYS A 57 -2.10 -24.19 -23.91
N MET A 58 -2.03 -25.28 -24.67
CA MET A 58 -2.29 -25.26 -26.12
C MET A 58 -2.86 -26.60 -26.61
N THR A 59 -3.51 -26.62 -27.77
CA THR A 59 -4.00 -27.84 -28.43
C THR A 59 -3.02 -28.37 -29.49
N GLY A 60 -3.15 -29.63 -29.88
CA GLY A 60 -2.38 -30.20 -31.00
C GLY A 60 -2.53 -29.43 -32.32
N LYS A 61 -3.74 -28.91 -32.59
CA LYS A 61 -3.98 -28.04 -33.74
C LYS A 61 -3.17 -26.73 -33.65
N GLN A 62 -3.23 -26.05 -32.50
CA GLN A 62 -2.51 -24.79 -32.28
C GLN A 62 -0.99 -24.96 -32.41
N ALA A 63 -0.45 -26.05 -31.88
CA ALA A 63 0.98 -26.37 -31.96
C ALA A 63 1.45 -26.67 -33.40
N ARG A 64 0.59 -27.20 -34.28
CA ARG A 64 0.93 -27.41 -35.70
C ARG A 64 0.75 -26.17 -36.55
N GLU A 65 -0.23 -25.34 -36.24
CA GLU A 65 -0.52 -24.14 -37.02
C GLU A 65 0.50 -23.01 -36.73
N ASN A 66 1.07 -22.97 -35.52
CA ASN A 66 2.05 -21.97 -35.08
C ASN A 66 3.44 -22.61 -34.88
N ASP A 67 4.52 -21.90 -35.23
CA ASP A 67 5.92 -22.32 -35.02
C ASP A 67 6.60 -21.52 -33.90
N GLY A 68 5.83 -20.68 -33.21
CA GLY A 68 6.26 -19.95 -32.04
C GLY A 68 5.25 -18.92 -31.53
N THR A 69 5.57 -18.31 -30.40
CA THR A 69 4.90 -17.12 -29.86
C THR A 69 5.93 -16.11 -29.34
N VAL A 70 5.59 -14.82 -29.43
CA VAL A 70 6.41 -13.70 -28.99
C VAL A 70 5.97 -13.28 -27.60
N LEU A 71 6.94 -13.11 -26.71
CA LEU A 71 6.78 -12.64 -25.34
C LEU A 71 7.35 -11.23 -25.21
N GLN A 72 6.54 -10.31 -24.72
CA GLN A 72 6.97 -8.95 -24.39
C GLN A 72 6.70 -8.67 -22.91
N LEU A 73 7.75 -8.28 -22.18
CA LEU A 73 7.62 -7.73 -20.82
C LEU A 73 7.12 -6.29 -20.92
N LEU A 74 6.06 -5.95 -20.20
CA LEU A 74 5.46 -4.62 -20.15
C LEU A 74 5.69 -3.99 -18.77
N GLY A 75 5.77 -2.67 -18.72
CA GLY A 75 5.67 -1.91 -17.46
C GLY A 75 6.96 -1.67 -16.67
N THR A 76 8.13 -2.12 -17.10
CA THR A 76 9.36 -1.96 -16.30
C THR A 76 10.60 -1.63 -17.15
N GLU A 77 11.13 -0.40 -17.06
CA GLU A 77 12.43 -0.07 -17.66
C GLU A 77 13.61 -0.72 -16.90
N SER A 78 13.39 -1.04 -15.62
CA SER A 78 14.39 -1.55 -14.68
C SER A 78 14.62 -3.07 -14.74
N LEU A 79 13.75 -3.82 -15.42
CA LEU A 79 13.89 -5.26 -15.61
C LEU A 79 14.17 -5.58 -17.08
N SER A 80 15.00 -6.60 -17.28
CA SER A 80 15.09 -7.30 -18.55
C SER A 80 15.12 -8.78 -18.30
N ILE A 81 14.65 -9.58 -19.24
CA ILE A 81 14.93 -11.02 -19.19
C ILE A 81 16.40 -11.22 -19.59
N LYS A 82 17.07 -12.20 -19.01
CA LYS A 82 18.49 -12.48 -19.28
C LYS A 82 18.69 -12.92 -20.73
N ASN A 83 19.59 -12.24 -21.46
CA ASN A 83 19.89 -12.54 -22.87
C ASN A 83 20.65 -13.86 -23.01
N SER A 84 19.94 -14.98 -22.89
CA SER A 84 20.45 -16.33 -23.02
C SER A 84 19.48 -17.19 -23.81
N THR A 85 19.99 -17.97 -24.77
CA THR A 85 19.18 -19.00 -25.43
C THR A 85 19.01 -20.15 -24.46
N GLN A 86 17.77 -20.48 -24.10
CA GLN A 86 17.46 -21.58 -23.21
C GLN A 86 16.68 -22.66 -23.95
N GLN A 87 17.14 -23.89 -23.81
CA GLN A 87 16.37 -25.05 -24.24
C GLN A 87 15.46 -25.43 -23.08
N ILE A 88 14.15 -25.30 -23.30
CA ILE A 88 13.15 -25.63 -22.28
C ILE A 88 12.80 -27.10 -22.49
N THR A 89 12.98 -27.91 -21.44
CA THR A 89 12.53 -29.30 -21.42
C THR A 89 11.20 -29.31 -20.69
N PRO A 90 10.08 -29.55 -21.37
CA PRO A 90 8.77 -29.45 -20.75
C PRO A 90 8.53 -30.57 -19.74
N GLU A 91 7.95 -30.23 -18.60
CA GLU A 91 7.34 -31.21 -17.69
C GLU A 91 5.89 -31.43 -18.12
N VAL A 92 5.58 -32.64 -18.58
CA VAL A 92 4.26 -32.98 -19.12
C VAL A 92 3.31 -33.22 -17.94
N VAL A 93 2.43 -32.25 -17.68
CA VAL A 93 1.48 -32.32 -16.56
C VAL A 93 0.35 -33.32 -16.82
N ASN A 94 0.00 -33.58 -18.10
CA ASN A 94 -0.94 -34.62 -18.52
C ASN A 94 -0.70 -35.09 -19.97
N GLY A 95 -0.57 -36.42 -20.19
CA GLY A 95 -0.43 -37.04 -21.53
C GLY A 95 0.73 -38.02 -21.65
N THR A 96 0.67 -38.95 -22.62
CA THR A 96 1.78 -39.89 -22.94
C THR A 96 2.42 -39.48 -24.25
N PHE A 97 3.69 -39.06 -24.22
CA PHE A 97 4.46 -38.78 -25.42
C PHE A 97 5.40 -39.95 -25.74
N ILE A 98 5.58 -40.23 -27.04
CA ILE A 98 6.68 -41.10 -27.50
C ILE A 98 8.01 -40.36 -27.36
N LYS A 99 8.00 -39.02 -27.51
CA LYS A 99 9.11 -38.09 -27.27
C LYS A 99 8.51 -36.71 -26.99
N ALA A 100 8.88 -36.07 -25.88
CA ALA A 100 8.40 -34.72 -25.58
C ALA A 100 8.95 -33.72 -26.61
N PRO A 101 8.12 -32.81 -27.15
CA PRO A 101 8.57 -31.78 -28.10
C PRO A 101 9.60 -30.88 -27.44
N SER A 102 10.65 -30.52 -28.17
CA SER A 102 11.67 -29.59 -27.65
C SER A 102 11.30 -28.15 -27.99
N MET A 103 11.26 -27.28 -26.99
CA MET A 103 11.02 -25.85 -27.18
C MET A 103 12.33 -25.07 -26.98
N THR A 104 12.54 -24.05 -27.82
CA THR A 104 13.69 -23.14 -27.71
C THR A 104 13.20 -21.74 -27.43
N PHE A 105 13.79 -21.11 -26.43
CA PHE A 105 13.53 -19.72 -26.08
C PHE A 105 14.71 -18.86 -26.55
N GLN A 106 14.46 -17.88 -27.40
CA GLN A 106 15.50 -17.02 -27.97
C GLN A 106 15.10 -15.55 -27.90
N TYR A 107 15.98 -14.72 -27.33
CA TYR A 107 15.83 -13.27 -27.39
C TYR A 107 16.07 -12.74 -28.80
N SER A 108 15.25 -11.79 -29.23
CA SER A 108 15.44 -11.04 -30.45
C SER A 108 15.73 -9.58 -30.13
N ASP A 109 17.01 -9.18 -30.23
CA ASP A 109 17.45 -7.79 -30.06
C ASP A 109 16.68 -6.82 -30.98
N GLU A 110 16.28 -7.28 -32.18
CA GLU A 110 15.57 -6.47 -33.19
C GLU A 110 14.18 -6.02 -32.73
N PHE A 111 13.53 -6.80 -31.88
CA PHE A 111 12.15 -6.55 -31.46
C PHE A 111 12.02 -6.31 -29.96
N SER A 112 13.13 -6.30 -29.22
CA SER A 112 13.16 -6.26 -27.75
C SER A 112 12.18 -7.26 -27.12
N THR A 113 12.04 -8.44 -27.73
CA THR A 113 11.08 -9.48 -27.33
C THR A 113 11.72 -10.85 -27.38
N TYR A 114 11.11 -11.79 -26.68
CA TYR A 114 11.53 -13.19 -26.69
C TYR A 114 10.64 -14.01 -27.61
N MET A 115 11.23 -14.94 -28.33
CA MET A 115 10.50 -15.90 -29.15
C MET A 115 10.59 -17.27 -28.50
N LEU A 116 9.46 -17.83 -28.11
CA LEU A 116 9.32 -19.25 -27.84
C LEU A 116 9.07 -19.94 -29.18
N LYS A 117 9.93 -20.88 -29.58
CA LYS A 117 9.82 -21.65 -30.83
C LYS A 117 9.76 -23.14 -30.56
N TRP A 118 9.06 -23.87 -31.41
CA TRP A 118 9.03 -25.33 -31.41
C TRP A 118 9.00 -25.87 -32.84
N ASP A 119 9.40 -27.13 -33.02
CA ASP A 119 9.28 -27.80 -34.31
C ASP A 119 7.86 -28.33 -34.48
N LYS A 120 7.14 -27.85 -35.50
CA LYS A 120 5.77 -28.30 -35.82
C LYS A 120 5.70 -29.81 -36.03
N THR A 121 6.77 -30.42 -36.55
CA THR A 121 6.80 -31.86 -36.84
C THR A 121 6.84 -32.71 -35.57
N ASP A 122 7.25 -32.16 -34.42
CA ASP A 122 7.16 -32.86 -33.13
C ASP A 122 5.69 -33.08 -32.71
N PHE A 123 4.73 -32.42 -33.37
CA PHE A 123 3.30 -32.50 -33.10
C PHE A 123 2.50 -33.24 -34.20
N ASP A 124 3.14 -33.81 -35.23
CA ASP A 124 2.41 -34.44 -36.36
C ASP A 124 1.51 -35.62 -35.93
N ASP A 125 1.88 -36.34 -34.87
CA ASP A 125 1.16 -37.51 -34.35
C ASP A 125 0.15 -37.20 -33.22
N VAL A 126 -0.11 -35.91 -32.95
CA VAL A 126 -1.01 -35.46 -31.87
C VAL A 126 -2.42 -35.18 -32.40
N ALA A 127 -3.49 -35.55 -31.68
CA ALA A 127 -4.86 -35.17 -32.08
C ALA A 127 -5.09 -33.65 -32.01
N ASP A 128 -5.93 -33.10 -32.90
CA ASP A 128 -6.22 -31.65 -32.96
C ASP A 128 -6.71 -31.07 -31.62
N ASP A 129 -7.53 -31.84 -30.90
CA ASP A 129 -8.22 -31.49 -29.66
C ASP A 129 -7.46 -31.88 -28.38
N GLN A 130 -6.29 -32.51 -28.51
CA GLN A 130 -5.47 -32.89 -27.36
C GLN A 130 -4.85 -31.63 -26.75
N GLU A 131 -5.24 -31.30 -25.52
CA GLU A 131 -4.68 -30.21 -24.73
C GLU A 131 -3.33 -30.59 -24.11
N PHE A 132 -2.47 -29.59 -24.03
CA PHE A 132 -1.16 -29.63 -23.40
C PHE A 132 -1.06 -28.54 -22.35
N ASP A 133 -0.19 -28.77 -21.38
CA ASP A 133 0.09 -27.84 -20.29
C ASP A 133 1.59 -27.85 -20.03
N TYR A 134 2.24 -26.72 -20.26
CA TYR A 134 3.69 -26.55 -20.22
C TYR A 134 4.10 -25.55 -19.14
N GLU A 135 4.77 -25.99 -18.08
CA GLU A 135 5.44 -25.06 -17.17
C GLU A 135 6.66 -24.43 -17.88
N ILE A 136 6.64 -23.11 -17.97
CA ILE A 136 7.72 -22.30 -18.53
C ILE A 136 8.31 -21.49 -17.39
N THR A 137 9.64 -21.56 -17.23
CA THR A 137 10.41 -20.77 -16.26
C THR A 137 11.29 -19.78 -17.00
N LEU A 138 11.11 -18.48 -16.77
CA LEU A 138 11.88 -17.41 -17.39
C LEU A 138 12.72 -16.65 -16.37
N PRO A 139 14.06 -16.70 -16.46
CA PRO A 139 14.90 -15.93 -15.57
C PRO A 139 14.89 -14.44 -15.95
N LEU A 140 14.53 -13.62 -14.99
CA LEU A 140 14.57 -12.17 -15.05
C LEU A 140 15.92 -11.67 -14.49
N GLU A 141 16.42 -10.61 -15.09
CA GLU A 141 17.65 -9.90 -14.74
C GLU A 141 17.33 -8.43 -14.46
N ILE A 142 17.71 -7.98 -13.27
CA ILE A 142 17.52 -6.61 -12.82
C ILE A 142 18.65 -5.76 -13.44
N LYS A 143 18.31 -4.71 -14.19
CA LYS A 143 19.31 -3.88 -14.88
C LYS A 143 20.03 -2.93 -13.94
N THR A 144 19.26 -2.17 -13.15
CA THR A 144 19.76 -1.18 -12.19
C THR A 144 18.58 -0.73 -11.32
N ILE A 145 18.81 -0.64 -10.01
CA ILE A 145 17.85 -0.09 -9.04
C ILE A 145 18.59 1.00 -8.28
N THR A 146 18.07 2.24 -8.32
CA THR A 146 18.64 3.39 -7.61
C THR A 146 17.78 3.82 -6.42
N GLU A 147 16.53 3.40 -6.38
CA GLU A 147 15.54 3.68 -5.33
C GLU A 147 14.57 2.51 -5.25
N ASP A 148 13.95 2.33 -4.08
CA ASP A 148 12.95 1.29 -3.89
C ASP A 148 11.77 1.53 -4.83
N PHE A 149 11.32 0.51 -5.54
CA PHE A 149 10.15 0.63 -6.41
C PHE A 149 9.35 -0.67 -6.48
N LYS A 150 8.04 -0.52 -6.70
CA LYS A 150 7.13 -1.64 -6.93
C LYS A 150 6.81 -1.71 -8.43
N ALA A 151 6.91 -2.89 -9.01
CA ALA A 151 6.63 -3.10 -10.42
C ALA A 151 5.61 -4.22 -10.63
N ASP A 152 4.58 -3.93 -11.42
CA ASP A 152 3.67 -4.95 -11.93
C ASP A 152 4.30 -5.67 -13.10
N ILE A 153 4.45 -6.98 -12.98
CA ILE A 153 5.02 -7.79 -14.05
C ILE A 153 3.90 -8.26 -14.96
N GLU A 154 3.86 -7.64 -16.14
CA GLU A 154 2.91 -7.93 -17.20
C GLU A 154 3.61 -8.52 -18.42
N MET A 155 2.99 -9.53 -19.05
CA MET A 155 3.52 -10.15 -20.27
C MET A 155 2.46 -10.21 -21.37
N LYS A 156 2.86 -9.79 -22.57
CA LYS A 156 2.04 -9.90 -23.78
C LYS A 156 2.53 -11.03 -24.67
N PHE A 157 1.59 -11.88 -25.09
CA PHE A 157 1.85 -13.05 -25.94
C PHE A 157 1.26 -12.83 -27.34
N SER A 158 2.04 -13.02 -28.40
CA SER A 158 1.49 -13.00 -29.76
C SER A 158 0.58 -14.22 -29.98
N GLY A 159 -0.73 -14.02 -29.95
CA GLY A 159 -1.74 -15.07 -30.03
C GLY A 159 -2.78 -15.03 -28.91
N LEU A 160 -2.53 -14.25 -27.84
CA LEU A 160 -3.52 -13.88 -26.84
C LEU A 160 -4.07 -12.49 -27.14
N LYS A 161 -5.36 -12.27 -26.85
CA LYS A 161 -5.95 -10.92 -26.86
C LYS A 161 -5.55 -10.12 -25.63
N ASP A 162 -5.41 -10.79 -24.50
CA ASP A 162 -5.21 -10.17 -23.20
C ASP A 162 -3.74 -10.22 -22.76
N THR A 163 -3.33 -9.21 -21.98
CA THR A 163 -2.06 -9.19 -21.26
C THR A 163 -2.17 -10.07 -20.03
N VAL A 164 -1.14 -10.87 -19.76
CA VAL A 164 -1.09 -11.76 -18.60
C VAL A 164 -0.34 -11.07 -17.46
N LYS A 165 -0.98 -10.98 -16.28
CA LYS A 165 -0.39 -10.38 -15.08
C LYS A 165 0.14 -11.48 -14.16
N PHE A 166 1.37 -11.35 -13.68
CA PHE A 166 2.03 -12.37 -12.84
C PHE A 166 1.83 -12.09 -11.35
N SER A 167 2.20 -10.87 -10.94
CA SER A 167 1.95 -10.23 -9.63
C SER A 167 2.78 -8.94 -9.59
N SER A 168 2.55 -8.09 -8.60
CA SER A 168 3.48 -7.00 -8.28
C SER A 168 4.70 -7.54 -7.54
N LEU A 169 5.86 -6.90 -7.72
CA LEU A 169 7.07 -7.22 -6.99
C LEU A 169 7.72 -5.94 -6.47
N SER A 170 8.12 -5.93 -5.21
CA SER A 170 8.86 -4.83 -4.59
C SER A 170 10.36 -5.06 -4.73
N PHE A 171 11.07 -4.02 -5.16
CA PHE A 171 12.51 -4.02 -5.36
C PHE A 171 13.15 -3.07 -4.37
N LEU A 172 14.11 -3.57 -3.59
CA LEU A 172 14.89 -2.75 -2.67
C LEU A 172 16.16 -2.25 -3.36
N ALA A 173 16.41 -0.95 -3.26
CA ALA A 173 17.67 -0.35 -3.67
C ALA A 173 18.81 -0.86 -2.79
N PRO A 174 19.99 -1.13 -3.37
CA PRO A 174 21.15 -1.49 -2.57
C PRO A 174 21.50 -0.35 -1.62
N VAL A 175 21.49 -0.63 -0.31
CA VAL A 175 21.90 0.34 0.71
C VAL A 175 23.34 0.74 0.45
N GLU A 176 23.58 2.01 0.10
CA GLU A 176 24.94 2.56 0.01
C GLU A 176 25.59 2.43 1.39
N ASN A 177 26.48 1.44 1.54
CA ASN A 177 27.32 1.35 2.72
C ASN A 177 28.12 2.65 2.86
N GLU A 178 27.81 3.42 3.91
CA GLU A 178 28.48 4.68 4.24
C GLU A 178 30.00 4.52 4.18
N LYS A 179 30.58 5.23 3.23
CA LYS A 179 32.01 5.37 3.07
C LYS A 179 32.50 6.28 4.21
N VAL A 180 32.99 5.68 5.28
CA VAL A 180 33.57 6.39 6.44
C VAL A 180 34.68 7.35 5.98
N GLU A 181 34.36 8.64 5.90
CA GLU A 181 35.35 9.71 5.75
C GLU A 181 35.92 10.05 7.14
N SER A 182 37.23 9.77 7.30
CA SER A 182 37.98 10.14 8.48
C SER A 182 38.41 11.61 8.40
N GLU A 183 37.76 12.50 9.15
CA GLU A 183 38.26 13.88 9.32
C GLU A 183 39.11 14.07 10.59
N SER A 184 40.29 14.58 10.29
CA SER A 184 41.39 15.05 11.13
C SER A 184 40.97 16.03 12.24
N SER A 185 41.37 15.72 13.47
CA SER A 185 41.38 16.61 14.63
C SER A 185 42.33 17.81 14.47
N THR A 186 41.82 19.03 14.69
CA THR A 186 42.65 20.18 15.09
C THR A 186 42.18 20.77 16.41
N SER A 187 43.10 20.73 17.37
CA SER A 187 43.11 21.38 18.67
C SER A 187 43.01 22.90 18.59
N THR A 188 42.33 23.53 19.56
CA THR A 188 42.79 24.83 20.08
C THR A 188 42.47 24.97 21.57
N GLU A 189 43.52 25.31 22.31
CA GLU A 189 43.57 25.66 23.73
C GLU A 189 42.75 26.92 24.06
N LYS A 190 42.20 27.00 25.29
CA LYS A 190 42.52 28.09 26.23
C LYS A 190 41.97 27.90 27.65
N GLU A 191 42.94 27.82 28.58
CA GLU A 191 43.05 28.43 29.91
C GLU A 191 41.80 29.04 30.59
N SER A 192 41.57 28.68 31.87
CA SER A 192 41.83 29.60 32.99
C SER A 192 41.83 28.88 34.35
N GLU A 193 42.65 29.39 35.26
CA GLU A 193 43.07 28.82 36.54
C GLU A 193 42.20 29.25 37.75
N THR A 194 42.36 28.46 38.82
CA THR A 194 42.42 28.84 40.27
C THR A 194 41.18 29.29 41.07
N SER A 195 40.86 28.52 42.13
CA SER A 195 40.94 28.88 43.57
C SER A 195 40.31 27.76 44.41
N LYS A 196 41.06 27.01 45.25
CA LYS A 196 41.43 27.20 46.67
C LYS A 196 40.28 27.15 47.71
N GLU A 197 40.42 26.14 48.59
CA GLU A 197 40.06 26.02 50.01
C GLU A 197 38.61 26.22 50.45
N GLU A 198 37.98 25.14 50.97
CA GLU A 198 37.63 25.07 52.40
C GLU A 198 37.34 23.64 52.89
N LYS A 199 37.74 23.38 54.13
CA LYS A 199 37.48 22.20 54.96
C LYS A 199 35.99 22.08 55.27
N GLN A 200 35.50 20.87 55.60
CA GLN A 200 35.18 20.46 56.99
C GLN A 200 34.35 19.15 57.05
N GLU A 201 34.75 18.30 58.01
CA GLU A 201 33.98 17.26 58.72
C GLU A 201 33.51 15.97 58.01
N SER A 202 34.34 14.94 58.19
CA SER A 202 33.91 13.55 58.39
C SER A 202 33.61 13.29 59.87
N SER A 203 32.49 12.63 60.18
CA SER A 203 32.29 11.94 61.47
C SER A 203 32.51 10.44 61.29
N GLU A 204 33.41 9.93 62.12
CA GLU A 204 33.67 8.52 62.37
C GLU A 204 32.46 7.80 62.98
N SER A 205 32.30 6.52 62.68
CA SER A 205 32.01 5.56 63.74
C SER A 205 32.76 4.24 63.52
N LYS A 206 33.40 3.82 64.61
CA LYS A 206 34.25 2.66 64.81
C LYS A 206 33.45 1.39 65.12
N SER A 207 34.01 0.25 64.72
CA SER A 207 34.13 -1.00 65.50
C SER A 207 35.18 -1.87 64.75
N GLU A 208 36.44 -2.06 65.17
CA GLU A 208 36.96 -2.86 66.30
C GLU A 208 36.18 -4.19 66.49
N SER A 209 36.77 -5.39 66.52
CA SER A 209 38.17 -5.86 66.50
C SER A 209 38.18 -7.41 66.53
N GLU A 210 39.37 -7.99 66.24
CA GLU A 210 39.90 -9.30 66.71
C GLU A 210 39.33 -10.60 66.11
N SER A 211 40.11 -11.66 65.81
CA SER A 211 41.48 -12.03 66.23
C SER A 211 42.11 -13.04 65.25
N ASP A 212 43.45 -13.01 65.21
CA ASP A 212 44.39 -13.94 64.59
C ASP A 212 44.29 -15.39 65.12
N GLU A 213 44.75 -16.37 64.33
CA GLU A 213 45.85 -17.27 64.72
C GLU A 213 46.32 -18.15 63.54
N ASP A 214 47.64 -18.28 63.46
CA ASP A 214 48.48 -18.99 62.50
C ASP A 214 48.39 -20.52 62.58
N GLU A 215 48.74 -21.24 61.50
CA GLU A 215 49.84 -22.25 61.51
C GLU A 215 50.01 -22.93 60.13
N ASP A 216 51.10 -22.54 59.48
CA ASP A 216 52.24 -23.37 59.06
C ASP A 216 52.17 -24.51 58.00
N SER A 217 53.17 -24.40 57.11
CA SER A 217 53.88 -25.44 56.37
C SER A 217 53.14 -26.35 55.37
N ASP A 218 53.42 -26.20 54.07
CA ASP A 218 54.52 -27.01 53.52
C ASP A 218 54.99 -26.54 52.14
N THR A 219 56.31 -26.54 52.00
CA THR A 219 57.06 -26.06 50.84
C THR A 219 57.43 -27.27 49.97
N ALA A 220 57.02 -27.29 48.70
CA ALA A 220 57.61 -28.19 47.71
C ALA A 220 57.81 -27.48 46.37
N VAL A 221 59.01 -26.93 46.22
CA VAL A 221 59.60 -26.50 44.95
C VAL A 221 59.94 -27.76 44.14
N ILE A 222 59.23 -27.99 43.03
CA ILE A 222 59.77 -28.73 41.89
C ILE A 222 59.47 -27.93 40.62
N SER A 223 60.51 -27.26 40.16
CA SER A 223 60.65 -26.73 38.81
C SER A 223 60.85 -27.90 37.83
N GLU A 224 59.86 -28.17 36.97
CA GLU A 224 60.11 -28.83 35.69
C GLU A 224 59.47 -28.03 34.56
N SER A 225 60.34 -27.45 33.74
CA SER A 225 60.02 -26.86 32.46
C SER A 225 59.48 -27.93 31.51
N GLN A 226 58.18 -27.92 31.25
CA GLN A 226 57.62 -28.56 30.06
C GLN A 226 56.91 -27.52 29.22
N SER A 227 57.50 -27.26 28.05
CA SER A 227 56.88 -26.53 26.95
C SER A 227 55.56 -27.22 26.57
N LYS A 228 54.43 -26.71 27.05
CA LYS A 228 53.12 -27.10 26.53
C LYS A 228 52.99 -26.55 25.12
N LYS A 229 53.14 -27.46 24.14
CA LYS A 229 52.64 -27.29 22.78
C LYS A 229 51.25 -26.67 22.86
N ALA A 230 51.07 -25.51 22.24
CA ALA A 230 49.76 -24.99 21.92
C ALA A 230 49.03 -26.05 21.07
N SER A 231 48.18 -26.87 21.70
CA SER A 231 47.23 -27.67 20.96
C SER A 231 46.30 -26.68 20.32
N LYS A 232 46.42 -26.52 19.01
CA LYS A 232 45.45 -25.82 18.17
C LYS A 232 44.09 -26.44 18.51
N LYS A 233 43.28 -25.74 19.32
CA LYS A 233 41.95 -26.14 19.76
C LYS A 233 41.14 -26.20 18.46
N VAL A 234 40.97 -27.41 17.93
CA VAL A 234 40.13 -27.61 16.74
C VAL A 234 38.72 -27.25 17.18
N ALA A 235 38.19 -26.15 16.64
CA ALA A 235 36.79 -25.80 16.81
C ALA A 235 35.98 -27.02 16.35
N LYS A 236 35.27 -27.65 17.28
CA LYS A 236 34.35 -28.74 16.96
C LYS A 236 33.24 -28.07 16.12
N SER A 237 32.92 -28.64 14.95
CA SER A 237 31.78 -28.17 14.17
C SER A 237 30.54 -28.20 15.05
N ILE A 238 29.82 -27.07 15.11
CA ILE A 238 28.54 -26.97 15.80
C ILE A 238 27.64 -28.03 15.14
N GLU A 239 27.12 -28.96 15.95
CA GLU A 239 26.14 -29.94 15.47
C GLU A 239 24.88 -29.15 15.10
N GLU A 240 24.33 -29.38 13.91
CA GLU A 240 23.12 -28.72 13.42
C GLU A 240 21.97 -29.03 14.39
N VAL A 241 21.56 -28.02 15.16
CA VAL A 241 20.44 -28.13 16.09
C VAL A 241 19.16 -28.00 15.26
N VAL A 242 18.19 -28.88 15.48
CA VAL A 242 16.88 -28.76 14.82
C VAL A 242 16.17 -27.54 15.38
N LEU A 243 15.82 -26.59 14.51
CA LEU A 243 15.02 -25.42 14.90
C LEU A 243 13.64 -25.88 15.40
N PRO A 244 13.15 -25.37 16.55
CA PRO A 244 11.81 -25.68 16.99
C PRO A 244 10.79 -25.12 16.00
N THR A 245 9.77 -25.91 15.70
CA THR A 245 8.61 -25.43 14.94
C THR A 245 7.77 -24.55 15.85
N LEU A 246 7.57 -23.29 15.47
CA LEU A 246 6.70 -22.38 16.20
C LEU A 246 5.24 -22.85 16.10
N PRO A 247 4.45 -22.76 17.19
CA PRO A 247 3.01 -22.95 17.11
C PRO A 247 2.40 -22.06 16.02
N ASN A 248 1.46 -22.62 15.25
CA ASN A 248 0.70 -21.85 14.29
C ASN A 248 -0.23 -20.89 15.04
N ARG A 249 -0.09 -19.59 14.79
CA ARG A 249 -0.88 -18.51 15.40
C ARG A 249 -1.86 -17.85 14.42
N THR A 250 -2.29 -18.59 13.39
CA THR A 250 -3.32 -18.11 12.46
C THR A 250 -4.56 -17.69 13.23
N GLY A 251 -5.05 -16.46 13.00
CA GLY A 251 -6.21 -15.88 13.69
C GLY A 251 -5.88 -15.18 15.02
N ASN A 252 -4.62 -15.16 15.44
CA ASN A 252 -4.15 -14.35 16.56
C ASN A 252 -3.69 -12.97 16.05
N PRO A 253 -4.17 -11.85 16.61
CA PRO A 253 -3.77 -10.49 16.23
C PRO A 253 -2.28 -10.18 16.44
N LEU A 254 -1.56 -10.97 17.25
CA LEU A 254 -0.10 -10.85 17.41
C LEU A 254 0.67 -11.77 16.43
N GLY A 255 -0.01 -12.58 15.63
CA GLY A 255 0.62 -13.49 14.67
C GLY A 255 1.73 -14.34 15.30
N VAL A 256 2.89 -14.41 14.64
CA VAL A 256 4.06 -15.16 15.12
C VAL A 256 4.63 -14.57 16.42
N ALA A 257 4.46 -13.27 16.68
CA ALA A 257 4.95 -12.61 17.87
C ALA A 257 4.30 -13.12 19.16
N ALA A 258 3.09 -13.70 19.07
CA ALA A 258 2.41 -14.36 20.20
C ALA A 258 3.20 -15.54 20.80
N ASN A 259 4.22 -16.06 20.10
CA ASN A 259 5.09 -17.12 20.60
C ASN A 259 6.22 -16.62 21.52
N PHE A 260 6.35 -15.30 21.69
CA PHE A 260 7.39 -14.68 22.48
C PHE A 260 6.79 -13.83 23.59
N HIS A 261 7.50 -13.79 24.72
CA HIS A 261 7.17 -12.86 25.80
C HIS A 261 7.55 -11.43 25.43
N ILE A 262 8.70 -11.22 24.80
CA ILE A 262 9.08 -9.92 24.22
C ILE A 262 9.41 -10.11 22.73
N PHE A 263 8.76 -9.35 21.87
CA PHE A 263 9.00 -9.30 20.45
C PHE A 263 9.29 -7.85 20.04
N ALA A 264 10.55 -7.54 19.72
CA ALA A 264 10.94 -6.15 19.47
C ALA A 264 12.13 -6.00 18.52
N GLU A 265 12.21 -4.91 17.78
CA GLU A 265 13.40 -4.58 17.00
C GLU A 265 14.61 -4.41 17.95
N ASN A 266 14.40 -3.66 19.04
CA ASN A 266 15.42 -3.39 20.05
C ASN A 266 14.91 -3.74 21.46
N PHE A 267 15.67 -4.56 22.20
CA PHE A 267 15.52 -4.67 23.65
C PHE A 267 16.71 -3.98 24.33
N ALA A 268 16.50 -2.71 24.68
CA ALA A 268 17.55 -1.82 25.14
C ALA A 268 17.67 -1.75 26.67
N ASP A 269 18.84 -1.30 27.14
CA ASP A 269 19.14 -1.13 28.58
C ASP A 269 18.28 -0.03 29.20
N GLY A 270 17.18 -0.42 29.83
CA GLY A 270 16.41 0.43 30.74
C GLY A 270 16.80 0.24 32.21
N GLY A 271 17.57 -0.81 32.54
CA GLY A 271 17.91 -1.22 33.90
C GLY A 271 18.05 -2.75 34.09
N ARG A 272 17.74 -3.28 35.29
CA ARG A 272 18.05 -4.68 35.72
C ARG A 272 16.83 -5.61 35.78
N ALA A 273 15.79 -5.28 35.02
CA ALA A 273 14.49 -5.96 34.98
C ALA A 273 14.58 -7.43 34.53
N HIS A 274 14.43 -8.41 35.43
CA HIS A 274 14.41 -9.83 35.08
C HIS A 274 13.28 -10.14 34.08
N THR A 275 13.58 -10.90 33.04
CA THR A 275 12.63 -11.34 32.01
C THR A 275 12.42 -12.83 32.12
N SER A 276 11.39 -13.24 32.86
CA SER A 276 10.95 -14.62 33.07
C SER A 276 10.11 -15.11 31.88
N GLY A 277 10.75 -15.18 30.70
CA GLY A 277 10.13 -15.57 29.42
C GLY A 277 11.13 -15.58 28.27
N ASN A 278 10.68 -16.01 27.09
CA ASN A 278 11.50 -15.98 25.86
C ASN A 278 11.37 -14.65 25.10
N ILE A 279 12.37 -14.33 24.30
CA ILE A 279 12.40 -13.08 23.51
C ILE A 279 12.67 -13.36 22.04
N ALA A 280 12.21 -12.50 21.14
CA ALA A 280 12.65 -12.45 19.75
C ALA A 280 13.01 -10.99 19.41
N VAL A 281 14.32 -10.72 19.26
CA VAL A 281 14.81 -9.37 19.04
C VAL A 281 15.91 -9.27 18.01
N ASN A 282 15.96 -8.15 17.28
CA ASN A 282 17.06 -7.89 16.35
C ASN A 282 18.30 -7.34 17.06
N SER A 283 18.12 -6.52 18.09
CA SER A 283 19.20 -5.94 18.89
C SER A 283 18.92 -6.10 20.38
N LEU A 284 19.86 -6.68 21.12
CA LEU A 284 19.83 -6.78 22.57
C LEU A 284 20.98 -5.96 23.17
N THR A 285 20.65 -4.95 23.98
CA THR A 285 21.61 -4.21 24.82
C THR A 285 21.26 -4.27 26.31
N ASN A 286 20.07 -4.80 26.64
CA ASN A 286 19.65 -4.98 28.03
C ASN A 286 20.57 -5.94 28.81
N THR A 287 20.61 -5.74 30.13
CA THR A 287 21.61 -6.36 31.01
C THR A 287 20.99 -7.31 32.05
N SER A 288 19.71 -7.60 31.94
CA SER A 288 18.99 -8.46 32.87
C SER A 288 19.04 -9.95 32.51
N GLY A 289 18.64 -10.80 33.47
CA GLY A 289 18.48 -12.23 33.22
C GLY A 289 17.25 -12.50 32.36
N ILE A 290 17.39 -13.36 31.35
CA ILE A 290 16.33 -13.75 30.42
C ILE A 290 16.06 -15.26 30.55
N GLY A 291 14.81 -15.64 30.56
CA GLY A 291 14.36 -17.03 30.47
C GLY A 291 13.57 -17.54 31.66
N ASN A 292 12.88 -18.66 31.45
CA ASN A 292 11.86 -19.16 32.35
C ASN A 292 12.44 -19.88 33.58
N GLU A 293 11.96 -19.56 34.78
CA GLU A 293 12.30 -20.30 36.00
C GLU A 293 11.28 -21.44 36.17
N GLU A 294 11.73 -22.70 36.03
CA GLU A 294 11.00 -23.90 36.47
C GLU A 294 9.70 -24.30 35.72
N ARG A 295 9.44 -23.82 34.49
CA ARG A 295 8.24 -24.21 33.70
C ARG A 295 8.48 -25.38 32.74
N ASP A 296 7.46 -26.22 32.55
CA ASP A 296 7.47 -27.41 31.68
C ASP A 296 6.81 -27.05 30.33
N GLU A 297 7.58 -27.15 29.22
CA GLU A 297 7.19 -27.28 27.79
C GLU A 297 8.15 -26.51 26.83
N HIS A 298 9.39 -27.01 26.67
CA HIS A 298 10.28 -27.10 25.50
C HIS A 298 10.37 -25.99 24.41
N TRP A 299 9.33 -25.21 24.09
CA TRP A 299 9.36 -24.19 23.01
C TRP A 299 9.28 -22.75 23.51
N GLN A 300 8.57 -22.48 24.62
CA GLN A 300 8.74 -21.22 25.39
C GLN A 300 10.14 -21.12 26.04
N GLU A 301 10.92 -22.20 25.94
CA GLU A 301 12.33 -22.25 26.31
C GLU A 301 13.27 -21.75 25.21
N THR A 302 12.76 -21.13 24.14
CA THR A 302 13.59 -20.68 23.01
C THR A 302 13.44 -19.19 22.73
N SER A 303 14.57 -18.48 22.76
CA SER A 303 14.72 -17.07 22.39
C SER A 303 15.46 -16.90 21.05
N TYR A 304 15.15 -15.81 20.34
CA TYR A 304 15.87 -15.33 19.17
C TYR A 304 16.51 -13.97 19.47
N VAL A 305 17.80 -13.84 19.20
CA VAL A 305 18.57 -12.61 19.34
C VAL A 305 19.49 -12.50 18.14
N LYS A 306 19.14 -11.66 17.15
CA LYS A 306 19.94 -11.51 15.92
C LYS A 306 21.31 -10.91 16.23
N ASN A 307 21.33 -9.80 16.98
CA ASN A 307 22.53 -9.08 17.40
C ASN A 307 22.54 -8.77 18.89
N TYR A 308 23.72 -8.90 19.49
CA TYR A 308 24.05 -8.52 20.86
C TYR A 308 25.23 -7.55 20.82
N ASP A 309 25.11 -6.41 21.50
CA ASP A 309 26.11 -5.33 21.41
C ASP A 309 27.43 -5.62 22.15
N GLY A 310 27.46 -6.65 23.01
CA GLY A 310 28.67 -7.08 23.72
C GLY A 310 29.15 -6.12 24.80
N THR A 311 28.35 -5.11 25.20
CA THR A 311 28.82 -4.06 26.13
C THR A 311 29.00 -4.53 27.57
N ARG A 312 28.61 -5.78 27.91
CA ARG A 312 28.85 -6.39 29.22
C ARG A 312 29.31 -7.84 29.16
N ASN A 313 30.05 -8.21 30.21
CA ASN A 313 30.69 -9.52 30.41
C ASN A 313 29.75 -10.63 30.96
N GLU A 314 28.45 -10.35 31.16
CA GLU A 314 27.54 -11.33 31.75
C GLU A 314 26.07 -11.02 31.41
N ILE A 315 25.43 -11.90 30.64
CA ILE A 315 23.97 -12.04 30.52
C ILE A 315 23.64 -13.49 30.77
N SER A 316 22.65 -13.75 31.62
CA SER A 316 22.18 -15.10 31.90
C SER A 316 20.95 -15.39 31.05
N PHE A 317 21.06 -16.38 30.16
CA PHE A 317 19.92 -17.01 29.51
C PHE A 317 19.60 -18.35 30.18
N ARG A 318 18.33 -18.55 30.55
CA ARG A 318 17.79 -19.83 30.99
C ARG A 318 17.07 -20.59 29.85
N THR A 319 17.08 -20.02 28.65
CA THR A 319 16.47 -20.53 27.41
C THR A 319 17.55 -20.80 26.36
N GLY A 320 17.25 -21.62 25.36
CA GLY A 320 18.07 -21.73 24.15
C GLY A 320 18.02 -20.42 23.35
N VAL A 321 19.16 -19.99 22.80
CA VAL A 321 19.26 -18.72 22.04
C VAL A 321 19.76 -18.97 20.62
N PHE A 322 19.03 -18.43 19.64
CA PHE A 322 19.30 -18.53 18.20
C PHE A 322 19.58 -17.15 17.59
N GLY A 323 20.47 -17.06 16.60
CA GLY A 323 20.83 -15.81 15.94
C GLY A 323 22.18 -15.86 15.19
N ASP A 324 22.39 -14.89 14.30
CA ASP A 324 23.45 -14.91 13.28
C ASP A 324 24.83 -14.44 13.75
N SER A 325 24.89 -13.64 14.82
CA SER A 325 26.12 -12.94 15.20
C SER A 325 26.89 -13.58 16.35
N HIS A 326 26.52 -14.81 16.76
CA HIS A 326 27.11 -15.42 17.94
C HIS A 326 27.54 -16.89 17.77
N SER A 327 28.60 -17.27 18.48
CA SER A 327 29.13 -18.64 18.52
C SER A 327 29.24 -19.16 19.95
N LEU A 328 29.21 -20.47 20.14
CA LEU A 328 29.44 -21.09 21.45
C LEU A 328 30.93 -21.37 21.69
N SER A 329 31.45 -20.96 22.84
CA SER A 329 32.76 -21.36 23.36
C SER A 329 32.63 -22.06 24.71
N ARG A 330 33.41 -23.11 24.96
CA ARG A 330 33.42 -23.78 26.28
C ARG A 330 34.26 -23.02 27.28
N ASP A 331 33.81 -22.97 28.54
CA ASP A 331 34.63 -22.51 29.65
C ASP A 331 35.94 -23.29 29.78
N ASN A 332 37.01 -22.58 30.14
CA ASN A 332 38.31 -23.14 30.47
C ASN A 332 38.25 -24.13 31.65
N ASN A 333 37.22 -24.04 32.50
CA ASN A 333 36.99 -24.98 33.61
C ASN A 333 36.06 -26.15 33.25
N GLY A 334 35.46 -26.17 32.05
CA GLY A 334 34.59 -27.27 31.60
C GLY A 334 33.23 -27.37 32.30
N VAL A 335 32.82 -26.34 33.06
CA VAL A 335 31.58 -26.32 33.85
C VAL A 335 30.45 -25.52 33.17
N GLY A 336 30.72 -24.79 32.09
CA GLY A 336 29.71 -24.02 31.36
C GLY A 336 30.04 -23.81 29.87
N ASN A 337 29.01 -23.51 29.08
CA ASN A 337 29.14 -23.00 27.71
C ASN A 337 28.96 -21.47 27.72
N TYR A 338 29.54 -20.77 26.74
CA TYR A 338 29.56 -19.31 26.65
C TYR A 338 29.19 -18.86 25.24
N LEU A 339 28.46 -17.76 25.11
CA LEU A 339 28.28 -17.04 23.85
C LEU A 339 29.54 -16.19 23.59
N THR A 340 30.09 -16.25 22.38
CA THR A 340 31.18 -15.42 21.88
C THR A 340 30.80 -14.93 20.49
N GLY A 341 30.62 -13.63 20.29
CA GLY A 341 30.36 -13.06 18.97
C GLY A 341 29.58 -11.75 19.03
N GLY A 342 30.07 -10.80 18.27
CA GLY A 342 29.67 -9.41 18.16
C GLY A 342 30.83 -8.67 17.46
N PRO A 343 30.59 -7.53 16.79
CA PRO A 343 31.66 -6.79 16.08
C PRO A 343 32.76 -6.23 17.00
N LEU A 344 32.63 -6.36 18.33
CA LEU A 344 33.54 -5.79 19.31
C LEU A 344 34.05 -6.85 20.32
N GLY A 345 35.14 -7.52 19.98
CA GLY A 345 36.11 -8.01 20.96
C GLY A 345 35.78 -9.30 21.73
N ASN A 346 36.81 -9.80 22.41
CA ASN A 346 36.89 -11.13 23.04
C ASN A 346 36.09 -11.27 24.36
N GLU A 347 35.04 -10.48 24.59
CA GLU A 347 34.32 -10.50 25.86
C GLU A 347 33.37 -11.71 25.96
N LEU A 348 33.28 -12.28 27.17
CA LEU A 348 32.55 -13.52 27.46
C LEU A 348 31.09 -13.21 27.79
N VAL A 349 30.13 -13.96 27.23
CA VAL A 349 28.75 -14.03 27.75
C VAL A 349 28.55 -15.39 28.43
N ARG A 350 28.16 -15.39 29.72
CA ARG A 350 28.04 -16.62 30.52
C ARG A 350 26.66 -17.28 30.45
N TYR A 351 26.55 -18.50 29.91
CA TYR A 351 25.37 -19.33 30.16
C TYR A 351 25.49 -20.03 31.50
N HIS A 352 24.58 -19.72 32.41
CA HIS A 352 24.36 -20.49 33.62
C HIS A 352 23.30 -21.56 33.34
N HIS A 353 23.74 -22.72 32.86
CA HIS A 353 22.91 -23.93 32.91
C HIS A 353 22.91 -24.46 34.34
N SER A 354 21.73 -24.71 34.94
CA SER A 354 21.67 -25.40 36.22
C SER A 354 22.12 -26.85 36.00
N ASN A 355 23.17 -27.28 36.70
CA ASN A 355 23.79 -28.60 36.54
C ASN A 355 22.91 -29.76 37.05
N GLU A 356 21.67 -29.90 36.59
CA GLU A 356 20.98 -31.19 36.66
C GLU A 356 21.68 -32.15 35.69
N ALA A 357 22.48 -33.05 36.25
CA ALA A 357 23.21 -34.06 35.51
C ALA A 357 22.24 -34.93 34.68
N GLY A 358 22.16 -34.71 33.37
CA GLY A 358 21.44 -35.59 32.44
C GLY A 358 20.59 -34.92 31.36
N LYS A 359 20.36 -33.61 31.40
CA LYS A 359 19.67 -32.89 30.31
C LYS A 359 20.69 -32.31 29.34
N ASN A 360 20.59 -32.68 28.06
CA ASN A 360 21.43 -32.12 27.00
C ASN A 360 21.15 -30.63 26.86
N PRO A 361 22.15 -29.78 26.55
CA PRO A 361 21.92 -28.38 26.26
C PRO A 361 21.02 -28.25 25.03
N THR A 362 19.77 -27.81 25.22
CA THR A 362 18.83 -27.50 24.13
C THR A 362 19.14 -26.10 23.60
N GLY A 363 19.90 -26.06 22.52
CA GLY A 363 20.00 -24.91 21.63
C GLY A 363 20.99 -23.84 22.08
N ALA A 364 22.19 -23.86 21.50
CA ALA A 364 22.86 -22.59 21.31
C ALA A 364 23.58 -22.56 19.95
N ALA A 365 23.49 -21.38 19.34
CA ALA A 365 24.10 -20.94 18.08
C ALA A 365 23.74 -21.77 16.83
N ILE A 366 22.68 -21.35 16.12
CA ILE A 366 22.49 -21.64 14.69
C ILE A 366 22.66 -20.32 13.94
N ASN A 367 23.55 -20.30 12.95
CA ASN A 367 23.63 -19.23 11.95
C ASN A 367 22.43 -19.37 10.99
N GLY A 368 21.39 -18.56 11.18
CA GLY A 368 20.24 -18.47 10.30
C GLY A 368 19.15 -17.56 10.88
N ASN A 369 18.55 -16.73 10.01
CA ASN A 369 17.32 -16.01 10.30
C ASN A 369 16.18 -17.01 10.52
N TRP A 370 15.94 -17.39 11.77
CA TRP A 370 14.80 -18.24 12.15
C TRP A 370 13.48 -17.45 12.17
N ILE A 371 13.56 -16.16 12.49
CA ILE A 371 12.42 -15.25 12.61
C ILE A 371 12.82 -13.91 12.01
N ASP A 372 11.97 -13.37 11.16
CA ASP A 372 12.10 -12.03 10.63
C ASP A 372 11.33 -11.04 11.51
N VAL A 373 12.02 -10.48 12.51
CA VAL A 373 11.42 -9.56 13.48
C VAL A 373 10.89 -8.31 12.77
N THR A 374 11.66 -7.73 11.86
CA THR A 374 11.33 -6.47 11.19
C THR A 374 10.10 -6.61 10.31
N ASN A 375 10.06 -7.64 9.46
CA ASN A 375 8.89 -7.87 8.60
C ASN A 375 7.65 -8.24 9.42
N THR A 376 7.80 -9.03 10.49
CA THR A 376 6.69 -9.32 11.40
C THR A 376 6.15 -8.05 12.07
N LEU A 377 7.02 -7.13 12.50
CA LEU A 377 6.58 -5.84 13.05
C LEU A 377 5.86 -4.99 12.00
N THR A 378 6.32 -4.98 10.75
CA THR A 378 5.65 -4.30 9.63
C THR A 378 4.23 -4.82 9.43
N ASP A 379 4.02 -6.14 9.38
CA ASP A 379 2.69 -6.74 9.29
C ASP A 379 1.80 -6.34 10.49
N LEU A 380 2.39 -6.37 11.69
CA LEU A 380 1.68 -6.02 12.92
C LEU A 380 1.30 -4.53 13.00
N LYS A 381 1.99 -3.62 12.29
CA LYS A 381 1.58 -2.21 12.17
C LYS A 381 0.22 -2.10 11.48
N GLN A 382 -0.01 -2.91 10.44
CA GLN A 382 -1.28 -2.96 9.74
C GLN A 382 -2.37 -3.55 10.65
N THR A 383 -2.10 -4.67 11.35
CA THR A 383 -3.05 -5.23 12.32
C THR A 383 -3.41 -4.25 13.42
N ARG A 384 -2.42 -3.54 13.98
CA ARG A 384 -2.66 -2.46 14.96
C ARG A 384 -3.57 -1.39 14.38
N LYS A 385 -3.26 -0.89 13.17
CA LYS A 385 -4.06 0.14 12.50
C LYS A 385 -5.52 -0.29 12.35
N GLU A 386 -5.77 -1.50 11.85
CA GLU A 386 -7.11 -2.07 11.69
C GLU A 386 -7.88 -2.17 13.02
N LEU A 387 -7.19 -2.58 14.10
CA LEU A 387 -7.79 -2.65 15.43
C LEU A 387 -8.10 -1.25 15.99
N VAL A 388 -7.20 -0.28 15.85
CA VAL A 388 -7.39 1.10 16.33
C VAL A 388 -8.52 1.81 15.57
N GLU A 389 -8.58 1.60 14.26
CA GLU A 389 -9.59 2.19 13.37
C GLU A 389 -10.92 1.41 13.38
N THR A 390 -11.00 0.30 14.15
CA THR A 390 -12.19 -0.53 14.10
C THR A 390 -13.44 0.27 14.51
N PRO A 391 -14.49 0.26 13.68
CA PRO A 391 -15.74 0.97 13.95
C PRO A 391 -16.58 0.27 15.03
N TYR A 392 -16.20 -0.94 15.42
CA TYR A 392 -16.91 -1.78 16.39
C TYR A 392 -16.42 -1.59 17.83
N ALA A 393 -15.48 -0.66 18.05
CA ALA A 393 -14.97 -0.41 19.39
C ALA A 393 -16.03 0.25 20.27
N ILE A 394 -16.27 -0.36 21.42
CA ILE A 394 -17.19 0.08 22.47
C ILE A 394 -16.51 1.21 23.26
N ASP A 395 -17.26 2.25 23.60
CA ASP A 395 -16.78 3.28 24.53
C ASP A 395 -16.68 2.68 25.94
N PHE A 396 -15.57 2.90 26.65
CA PHE A 396 -15.38 2.39 28.00
C PHE A 396 -16.51 2.79 28.98
N GLU A 397 -17.14 3.96 28.80
CA GLU A 397 -18.26 4.40 29.64
C GLU A 397 -19.59 3.70 29.33
N ASP A 398 -19.61 2.70 28.45
CA ASP A 398 -20.81 1.93 28.14
C ASP A 398 -21.31 1.15 29.37
N THR A 399 -22.38 1.70 29.97
CA THR A 399 -23.02 1.16 31.17
C THR A 399 -23.64 -0.23 31.00
N ARG A 400 -23.72 -0.78 29.77
CA ARG A 400 -24.12 -2.17 29.55
C ARG A 400 -23.12 -3.15 30.18
N TYR A 401 -21.84 -2.79 30.13
CA TYR A 401 -20.73 -3.66 30.55
C TYR A 401 -19.98 -3.14 31.75
N LEU A 402 -19.95 -1.81 31.92
CA LEU A 402 -19.24 -1.18 33.02
C LEU A 402 -20.17 -0.95 34.21
N THR A 403 -19.76 -1.46 35.37
CA THR A 403 -20.33 -1.10 36.66
C THR A 403 -19.27 -0.47 37.56
N THR A 404 -19.67 0.58 38.29
CA THR A 404 -18.77 1.34 39.16
C THR A 404 -19.27 1.28 40.60
N ASP A 405 -18.43 0.76 41.50
CA ASP A 405 -18.67 0.73 42.95
C ASP A 405 -17.50 1.39 43.68
N GLY A 406 -17.65 2.68 43.99
CA GLY A 406 -16.60 3.48 44.63
C GLY A 406 -15.36 3.62 43.75
N ASN A 407 -14.26 2.96 44.11
CA ASN A 407 -13.01 2.96 43.35
C ASN A 407 -12.84 1.72 42.45
N LYS A 408 -13.81 0.80 42.48
CA LYS A 408 -13.81 -0.41 41.69
C LYS A 408 -14.63 -0.22 40.42
N LEU A 409 -14.01 -0.52 39.29
CA LEU A 409 -14.60 -0.64 37.97
C LEU A 409 -14.72 -2.12 37.65
N THR A 410 -15.89 -2.58 37.26
CA THR A 410 -16.10 -3.97 36.83
C THR A 410 -16.64 -3.98 35.41
N LEU A 411 -15.85 -4.50 34.48
CA LEU A 411 -16.28 -4.85 33.13
C LEU A 411 -16.77 -6.29 33.12
N ASN A 412 -18.03 -6.51 32.78
CA ASN A 412 -18.63 -7.85 32.79
C ASN A 412 -19.24 -8.22 31.44
N PHE A 413 -18.62 -9.17 30.74
CA PHE A 413 -19.08 -9.71 29.46
C PHE A 413 -19.58 -11.16 29.58
N GLU A 414 -19.58 -11.76 30.77
CA GLU A 414 -19.90 -13.18 30.97
C GLU A 414 -21.30 -13.56 30.45
N ASN A 415 -22.23 -12.59 30.42
CA ASN A 415 -23.60 -12.78 29.99
C ASN A 415 -23.80 -12.62 28.48
N GLU A 416 -22.78 -12.23 27.72
CA GLU A 416 -22.89 -12.03 26.27
C GLU A 416 -22.83 -13.35 25.50
N GLU A 417 -23.99 -13.81 24.99
CA GLU A 417 -24.13 -15.14 24.38
C GLU A 417 -23.55 -15.25 22.96
N ILE A 418 -23.48 -14.14 22.22
CA ILE A 418 -23.20 -14.14 20.77
C ILE A 418 -21.77 -13.71 20.47
N GLN A 419 -21.28 -12.67 21.14
CA GLN A 419 -19.99 -12.05 20.84
C GLN A 419 -18.86 -12.67 21.68
N ASN A 420 -17.78 -13.03 20.99
CA ASN A 420 -16.58 -13.64 21.59
C ASN A 420 -15.34 -12.75 21.54
N THR A 421 -15.41 -11.57 20.91
CA THR A 421 -14.30 -10.60 20.91
C THR A 421 -14.86 -9.20 21.12
N PHE A 422 -14.45 -8.56 22.21
CA PHE A 422 -14.84 -7.19 22.55
C PHE A 422 -13.66 -6.25 22.29
N VAL A 423 -13.92 -5.14 21.60
CA VAL A 423 -12.94 -4.06 21.44
C VAL A 423 -13.44 -2.86 22.21
N ILE A 424 -12.63 -2.28 23.08
CA ILE A 424 -13.01 -1.17 23.96
C ILE A 424 -12.00 -0.03 23.82
N ARG A 425 -12.47 1.19 23.58
CA ARG A 425 -11.63 2.39 23.66
C ARG A 425 -11.55 2.85 25.11
N VAL A 426 -10.35 2.93 25.66
CA VAL A 426 -10.12 3.32 27.06
C VAL A 426 -9.02 4.36 27.16
N ASP A 427 -9.32 5.46 27.84
CA ASP A 427 -8.34 6.47 28.23
C ASP A 427 -7.73 6.12 29.59
N ASN A 428 -6.42 6.37 29.75
CA ASN A 428 -5.76 6.11 31.03
C ASN A 428 -6.45 6.86 32.18
N LEU A 429 -7.00 8.05 31.93
CA LEU A 429 -7.75 8.84 32.91
C LEU A 429 -8.98 8.10 33.50
N GLN A 430 -9.55 7.15 32.77
CA GLN A 430 -10.71 6.37 33.20
C GLN A 430 -10.31 5.25 34.17
N ILE A 431 -9.14 4.63 33.96
CA ILE A 431 -8.69 3.44 34.72
C ILE A 431 -7.61 3.75 35.76
N ALA A 432 -6.89 4.86 35.63
CA ALA A 432 -5.78 5.20 36.51
C ALA A 432 -6.21 5.31 37.98
N GLY A 433 -5.57 4.52 38.84
CA GLY A 433 -5.79 4.53 40.29
C GLY A 433 -7.06 3.82 40.73
N LYS A 434 -7.68 3.04 39.83
CA LYS A 434 -8.87 2.23 40.09
C LYS A 434 -8.51 0.77 40.33
N GLU A 435 -9.40 0.07 41.02
CA GLU A 435 -9.45 -1.38 40.96
C GLU A 435 -10.24 -1.77 39.72
N PHE A 436 -9.65 -2.54 38.83
CA PHE A 436 -10.22 -2.87 37.53
C PHE A 436 -10.47 -4.37 37.42
N ASP A 437 -11.73 -4.78 37.55
CA ASP A 437 -12.17 -6.17 37.54
C ASP A 437 -12.78 -6.53 36.18
N ILE A 438 -12.20 -7.51 35.52
CA ILE A 438 -12.60 -7.95 34.18
C ILE A 438 -13.21 -9.34 34.30
N LYS A 439 -14.43 -9.51 33.79
CA LYS A 439 -15.13 -10.79 33.80
C LYS A 439 -15.47 -11.23 32.38
N LEU A 440 -14.98 -12.41 32.02
CA LEU A 440 -15.04 -12.97 30.68
C LEU A 440 -15.39 -14.46 30.78
N ARG A 441 -15.96 -15.03 29.72
CA ARG A 441 -15.99 -16.49 29.54
C ARG A 441 -14.68 -17.00 28.96
N ASP A 442 -14.43 -18.31 29.07
CA ASP A 442 -13.23 -18.99 28.53
C ASP A 442 -13.07 -18.84 26.99
N ASP A 443 -14.15 -18.52 26.27
CA ASP A 443 -14.16 -18.33 24.82
C ASP A 443 -14.15 -16.86 24.38
N GLN A 444 -14.06 -15.93 25.34
CA GLN A 444 -14.10 -14.50 25.07
C GLN A 444 -12.71 -13.85 25.08
N ASN A 445 -12.55 -12.88 24.19
CA ASN A 445 -11.35 -12.09 23.99
C ASN A 445 -11.67 -10.62 24.25
N LEU A 446 -10.73 -9.90 24.85
CA LEU A 446 -10.87 -8.49 25.16
C LEU A 446 -9.69 -7.71 24.60
N ILE A 447 -9.98 -6.71 23.79
CA ILE A 447 -9.00 -5.82 23.18
C ILE A 447 -9.28 -4.40 23.68
N PHE A 448 -8.32 -3.81 24.35
CA PHE A 448 -8.33 -2.39 24.70
C PHE A 448 -7.58 -1.60 23.64
N ILE A 449 -8.24 -0.65 22.99
CA ILE A 449 -7.58 0.46 22.30
C ILE A 449 -7.28 1.49 23.39
N ALA A 450 -6.05 1.49 23.88
CA ALA A 450 -5.70 2.24 25.09
C ALA A 450 -4.92 3.51 24.76
N SER A 451 -5.40 4.62 25.30
CA SER A 451 -4.74 5.93 25.19
C SER A 451 -3.95 6.22 26.48
N PRO A 452 -2.60 6.22 26.44
CA PRO A 452 -1.78 6.75 27.52
C PRO A 452 -2.15 8.20 27.87
N ASP A 453 -1.83 8.62 29.09
CA ASP A 453 -2.02 10.03 29.49
C ASP A 453 -1.01 10.97 28.80
N SER A 454 -1.13 12.27 29.07
CA SER A 454 -0.25 13.29 28.47
C SER A 454 1.23 13.16 28.85
N ASP A 455 1.55 12.41 29.90
CA ASP A 455 2.93 12.09 30.30
C ASP A 455 3.41 10.77 29.66
N GLY A 456 2.60 10.19 28.76
CA GLY A 456 2.84 8.89 28.14
C GLY A 456 2.69 7.73 29.12
N ARG A 457 1.90 7.85 30.20
CA ARG A 457 1.71 6.76 31.17
C ARG A 457 0.45 5.97 30.87
N LEU A 458 0.54 4.65 30.97
CA LEU A 458 -0.59 3.74 30.99
C LEU A 458 -0.63 2.99 32.33
N GLY A 459 -1.73 3.18 33.05
CA GLY A 459 -1.95 2.74 34.43
C GLY A 459 -1.67 3.81 35.49
N SER A 460 -1.55 3.38 36.75
CA SER A 460 -1.02 4.19 37.85
C SER A 460 -0.52 3.31 38.99
N ALA A 461 0.28 3.86 39.91
CA ALA A 461 0.83 3.15 41.07
C ALA A 461 -0.20 2.44 41.97
N HIS A 462 -1.48 2.80 41.88
CA HIS A 462 -2.58 2.22 42.65
C HIS A 462 -3.60 1.47 41.78
N MET A 463 -3.28 1.22 40.51
CA MET A 463 -4.11 0.39 39.64
C MET A 463 -3.90 -1.08 40.01
N ASN A 464 -4.99 -1.79 40.30
CA ASN A 464 -4.98 -3.23 40.54
C ASN A 464 -5.93 -3.89 39.55
N ILE A 465 -5.43 -4.85 38.78
CA ILE A 465 -6.24 -5.61 37.83
C ILE A 465 -6.72 -6.91 38.51
N TYR A 466 -8.02 -7.16 38.43
CA TYR A 466 -8.68 -8.37 38.86
C TYR A 466 -9.29 -9.05 37.64
N VAL A 467 -9.31 -10.37 37.64
CA VAL A 467 -9.96 -11.19 36.63
C VAL A 467 -10.87 -12.17 37.36
N ASP A 468 -12.16 -12.13 37.04
CA ASP A 468 -13.24 -12.82 37.75
C ASP A 468 -13.26 -12.57 39.26
N GLY A 469 -12.89 -11.36 39.68
CA GLY A 469 -12.79 -10.98 41.08
C GLY A 469 -11.53 -11.47 41.80
N GLU A 470 -10.63 -12.19 41.11
CA GLU A 470 -9.33 -12.61 41.65
C GLU A 470 -8.23 -11.64 41.22
N ALA A 471 -7.39 -11.20 42.16
CA ALA A 471 -6.28 -10.30 41.85
C ALA A 471 -5.23 -11.04 41.01
N VAL A 472 -4.73 -10.41 39.95
CA VAL A 472 -3.63 -10.98 39.18
C VAL A 472 -2.38 -11.04 40.07
N GLY A 473 -1.84 -12.24 40.25
CA GLY A 473 -0.65 -12.50 41.07
C GLY A 473 0.65 -12.25 40.31
N SER A 474 1.77 -12.27 41.04
CA SER A 474 3.10 -12.00 40.47
C SER A 474 3.54 -13.01 39.42
N ASP A 475 3.02 -14.23 39.48
CA ASP A 475 3.24 -15.23 38.44
C ASP A 475 1.94 -16.02 38.21
N PRO A 476 1.13 -15.65 37.20
CA PRO A 476 -0.14 -16.34 36.91
C PRO A 476 0.05 -17.74 36.31
N GLU A 477 1.28 -18.14 35.92
CA GLU A 477 1.54 -19.43 35.28
C GLU A 477 2.30 -20.44 36.19
N ALA A 478 3.01 -19.99 37.24
CA ALA A 478 3.89 -20.82 38.08
C ALA A 478 3.24 -21.71 39.18
N GLY A 479 1.93 -21.98 39.14
CA GLY A 479 1.41 -23.25 39.69
C GLY A 479 0.27 -23.20 40.71
N SER A 480 -0.51 -24.28 40.72
CA SER A 480 -1.66 -24.66 41.58
C SER A 480 -2.85 -23.69 41.71
N GLY A 481 -2.69 -22.43 41.31
CA GLY A 481 -3.75 -21.43 41.21
C GLY A 481 -4.46 -21.43 39.85
N THR A 482 -5.51 -20.63 39.78
CA THR A 482 -6.41 -20.35 38.65
C THR A 482 -5.61 -20.00 37.39
N ARG A 483 -5.53 -20.94 36.44
CA ARG A 483 -5.07 -20.63 35.08
C ARG A 483 -6.14 -19.76 34.44
N PHE A 484 -5.79 -18.52 34.12
CA PHE A 484 -6.66 -17.62 33.37
C PHE A 484 -6.61 -18.05 31.88
N ASN A 485 -7.72 -18.57 31.34
CA ASN A 485 -7.84 -18.91 29.91
C ASN A 485 -8.21 -17.69 29.04
N TYR A 486 -8.18 -16.49 29.61
CA TYR A 486 -8.62 -15.28 28.94
C TYR A 486 -7.59 -14.79 27.94
N SER A 487 -8.00 -13.87 27.09
CA SER A 487 -7.12 -13.25 26.09
C SER A 487 -7.35 -11.75 26.14
N ILE A 488 -6.48 -11.04 26.88
CA ILE A 488 -6.47 -9.58 26.99
C ILE A 488 -5.34 -9.02 26.16
N LEU A 489 -5.68 -8.11 25.24
CA LEU A 489 -4.75 -7.38 24.38
C LEU A 489 -4.94 -5.88 24.59
N TRP A 490 -3.84 -5.14 24.71
CA TRP A 490 -3.78 -3.69 24.76
C TRP A 490 -3.12 -3.21 23.48
N VAL A 491 -3.90 -2.58 22.61
CA VAL A 491 -3.46 -1.99 21.35
C VAL A 491 -3.22 -0.51 21.59
N ILE A 492 -2.00 -0.05 21.30
CA ILE A 492 -1.61 1.34 21.50
C ILE A 492 -1.66 2.06 20.14
N PRO A 493 -2.45 3.14 20.01
CA PRO A 493 -2.49 3.95 18.80
C PRO A 493 -1.13 4.52 18.39
N GLU A 494 -0.95 4.79 17.09
CA GLU A 494 0.36 5.16 16.54
C GLU A 494 0.86 6.52 17.00
N GLU A 495 -0.05 7.43 17.36
CA GLU A 495 0.26 8.77 17.84
C GLU A 495 1.04 8.81 19.18
N PHE A 496 1.09 7.69 19.91
CA PHE A 496 1.86 7.56 21.14
C PHE A 496 3.23 6.91 20.88
N GLU A 497 4.16 7.67 20.30
CA GLU A 497 5.50 7.20 19.93
C GLU A 497 6.26 6.51 21.08
N GLU A 498 6.09 7.01 22.31
CA GLU A 498 6.66 6.43 23.52
C GLU A 498 5.62 6.39 24.65
N PHE A 499 5.62 5.31 25.43
CA PHE A 499 4.82 5.25 26.65
C PHE A 499 5.44 4.35 27.73
N THR A 500 5.00 4.55 28.96
CA THR A 500 5.44 3.85 30.16
C THR A 500 4.30 3.11 30.82
N LEU A 501 4.46 1.80 31.01
CA LEU A 501 3.60 0.99 31.86
C LEU A 501 3.93 1.30 33.34
N VAL A 502 2.93 1.77 34.08
CA VAL A 502 3.05 2.13 35.49
C VAL A 502 2.02 1.40 36.33
N GLY A 503 2.41 0.93 37.51
CA GLY A 503 1.49 0.26 38.43
C GLY A 503 2.14 -0.59 39.50
N SER A 504 1.32 -1.32 40.25
CA SER A 504 1.79 -2.43 41.10
C SER A 504 2.06 -3.68 40.25
N MET A 505 1.21 -3.92 39.25
CA MET A 505 1.32 -4.99 38.26
C MET A 505 0.44 -4.68 37.05
N PHE A 506 0.90 -5.05 35.87
CA PHE A 506 0.16 -4.92 34.61
C PHE A 506 -0.07 -6.30 33.99
N PHE A 507 -1.27 -6.54 33.44
CA PHE A 507 -1.69 -7.85 32.93
C PHE A 507 -2.33 -7.73 31.54
N GLY A 508 -2.02 -8.70 30.67
CA GLY A 508 -2.45 -8.73 29.27
C GLY A 508 -1.30 -8.37 28.32
N SER A 509 -1.46 -8.71 27.05
CA SER A 509 -0.42 -8.47 26.04
C SER A 509 -0.50 -7.06 25.46
N ILE A 510 0.60 -6.53 24.95
CA ILE A 510 0.72 -5.20 24.33
C ILE A 510 1.01 -5.37 22.84
N LEU A 511 0.26 -4.65 21.99
CA LEU A 511 0.54 -4.47 20.56
C LEU A 511 0.91 -2.99 20.30
N ALA A 512 2.21 -2.72 20.18
CA ALA A 512 2.75 -1.39 19.92
C ALA A 512 3.97 -1.44 18.96
N PRO A 513 3.82 -1.99 17.73
CA PRO A 513 4.93 -2.35 16.84
C PRO A 513 5.73 -1.19 16.25
N SER A 514 5.31 0.07 16.45
CA SER A 514 6.10 1.26 16.05
C SER A 514 6.66 2.02 17.26
N GLN A 515 6.38 1.58 18.49
CA GLN A 515 6.55 2.40 19.70
C GLN A 515 7.72 1.96 20.57
N THR A 516 8.22 2.92 21.36
CA THR A 516 9.08 2.63 22.51
C THR A 516 8.22 2.36 23.75
N VAL A 517 8.34 1.15 24.30
CA VAL A 517 7.60 0.70 25.48
C VAL A 517 8.55 0.63 26.67
N THR A 518 8.30 1.43 27.71
CA THR A 518 9.03 1.33 28.97
C THR A 518 8.18 0.61 30.02
N SER A 519 8.71 -0.43 30.66
CA SER A 519 8.05 -1.04 31.81
C SER A 519 8.76 -0.70 33.12
N THR A 520 8.00 -0.09 34.05
CA THR A 520 8.45 0.24 35.42
C THR A 520 7.79 -0.63 36.49
N THR A 521 6.86 -1.49 36.09
CA THR A 521 6.07 -2.36 36.96
C THR A 521 6.07 -3.80 36.47
N ASN A 522 5.87 -4.75 37.37
CA ASN A 522 5.81 -6.15 36.98
C ASN A 522 4.75 -6.38 35.90
N PHE A 523 5.11 -7.11 34.85
CA PHE A 523 4.26 -7.26 33.67
C PHE A 523 4.06 -8.74 33.33
N ASN A 524 2.81 -9.12 33.15
CA ASN A 524 2.38 -10.47 32.80
C ASN A 524 1.65 -10.44 31.46
N GLY A 525 2.30 -10.86 30.37
CA GLY A 525 1.76 -10.80 29.01
C GLY A 525 2.85 -10.88 27.95
N THR A 526 2.49 -10.80 26.66
CA THR A 526 3.46 -10.56 25.57
C THR A 526 3.62 -9.06 25.32
N ILE A 527 4.83 -8.58 25.04
CA ILE A 527 5.09 -7.21 24.57
C ILE A 527 5.54 -7.26 23.12
N VAL A 528 4.78 -6.63 22.22
CA VAL A 528 5.22 -6.31 20.86
C VAL A 528 5.54 -4.82 20.79
N ALA A 529 6.79 -4.47 20.51
CA ALA A 529 7.29 -3.10 20.47
C ALA A 529 8.26 -2.89 19.30
N ASP A 530 8.50 -1.64 18.89
CA ASP A 530 9.74 -1.36 18.15
C ASP A 530 10.93 -1.46 19.11
N THR A 531 10.85 -0.70 20.20
CA THR A 531 11.88 -0.68 21.23
C THR A 531 11.28 -0.98 22.61
N TYR A 532 11.85 -1.93 23.34
CA TYR A 532 11.47 -2.22 24.72
C TYR A 532 12.56 -1.80 25.70
N LEU A 533 12.18 -1.01 26.72
CA LEU A 533 13.03 -0.54 27.81
C LEU A 533 12.58 -1.19 29.13
N GLY A 534 13.21 -2.30 29.50
CA GLY A 534 12.97 -2.97 30.78
C GLY A 534 13.73 -2.25 31.90
N SER A 535 13.04 -1.52 32.77
CA SER A 535 13.72 -0.69 33.78
C SER A 535 14.05 -1.41 35.10
N SER A 536 13.03 -1.77 35.87
CA SER A 536 13.18 -2.43 37.18
C SER A 536 12.17 -3.53 37.46
N ALA A 537 11.27 -3.78 36.52
CA ALA A 537 10.17 -4.72 36.64
C ALA A 537 10.59 -6.16 36.36
N GLU A 538 10.07 -7.12 37.11
CA GLU A 538 10.09 -8.51 36.65
C GLU A 538 8.96 -8.72 35.65
N THR A 539 9.26 -9.33 34.52
CA THR A 539 8.24 -9.63 33.51
C THR A 539 8.11 -11.13 33.33
N HIS A 540 6.88 -11.64 33.28
CA HIS A 540 6.61 -13.07 33.16
C HIS A 540 5.84 -13.36 31.88
N SER A 541 6.24 -14.42 31.18
CA SER A 541 5.51 -14.88 30.01
C SER A 541 4.08 -15.22 30.39
N TRP A 542 3.16 -14.62 29.65
CA TRP A 542 1.79 -15.07 29.55
C TRP A 542 1.36 -14.99 28.10
N THR A 543 1.09 -16.16 27.50
CA THR A 543 0.81 -16.24 26.07
C THR A 543 -0.62 -15.76 25.81
N TYR A 544 -0.77 -14.69 25.03
CA TYR A 544 -2.08 -14.36 24.44
C TYR A 544 -2.49 -15.48 23.48
N ASN A 545 -3.44 -16.31 23.91
CA ASN A 545 -3.86 -17.50 23.18
C ASN A 545 -5.38 -17.53 23.02
N PRO A 546 -5.93 -16.70 22.12
CA PRO A 546 -7.36 -16.65 21.90
C PRO A 546 -7.84 -18.03 21.45
N THR A 547 -8.86 -18.56 22.12
CA THR A 547 -9.38 -19.92 21.86
C THR A 547 -10.21 -19.97 20.56
N THR A 548 -10.58 -18.81 20.04
CA THR A 548 -11.26 -18.61 18.74
C THR A 548 -10.53 -17.52 17.94
N PRO A 549 -10.58 -17.54 16.59
CA PRO A 549 -10.07 -16.44 15.78
C PRO A 549 -10.65 -15.10 16.23
N VAL A 550 -9.78 -14.10 16.37
CA VAL A 550 -10.17 -12.78 16.88
C VAL A 550 -10.76 -11.98 15.72
N ILE A 551 -12.08 -12.03 15.60
CA ILE A 551 -12.84 -11.19 14.66
C ILE A 551 -13.71 -10.28 15.52
N PRO A 552 -13.52 -8.95 15.48
CA PRO A 552 -14.43 -8.02 16.12
C PRO A 552 -15.82 -8.15 15.47
N GLU A 553 -16.75 -8.83 16.12
CA GLU A 553 -18.15 -8.90 15.69
C GLU A 553 -19.00 -8.04 16.64
N PRO A 554 -19.77 -7.04 16.18
CA PRO A 554 -20.63 -6.26 17.08
C PRO A 554 -21.88 -7.06 17.51
N GLU A 555 -22.40 -6.78 18.72
CA GLU A 555 -23.64 -7.39 19.25
C GLU A 555 -24.86 -7.22 18.33
N ASP A 556 -24.98 -6.01 17.78
CA ASP A 556 -25.98 -5.66 16.79
C ASP A 556 -25.35 -5.74 15.41
N THR A 557 -26.11 -6.25 14.44
CA THR A 557 -25.69 -6.20 13.04
C THR A 557 -25.52 -4.75 12.60
N ARG A 558 -24.33 -4.41 12.13
CA ARG A 558 -23.95 -3.04 11.79
C ARG A 558 -23.50 -2.93 10.34
N LEU A 559 -24.02 -1.92 9.66
CA LEU A 559 -23.50 -1.44 8.39
C LEU A 559 -22.58 -0.26 8.66
N VAL A 560 -21.30 -0.43 8.38
CA VAL A 560 -20.30 0.65 8.50
C VAL A 560 -20.00 1.19 7.12
N LEU A 561 -20.12 2.50 6.98
CA LEU A 561 -19.70 3.22 5.78
C LEU A 561 -18.51 4.10 6.15
N ARG A 562 -17.34 3.83 5.56
CA ARG A 562 -16.10 4.58 5.77
C ARG A 562 -15.69 5.32 4.50
N LYS A 563 -15.09 6.49 4.69
CA LYS A 563 -14.63 7.35 3.61
C LYS A 563 -13.13 7.60 3.69
N THR A 564 -12.42 7.28 2.62
CA THR A 564 -11.02 7.63 2.42
C THR A 564 -10.88 8.57 1.22
N ILE A 565 -10.01 9.57 1.33
CA ILE A 565 -9.70 10.51 0.26
C ILE A 565 -8.20 10.41 -0.03
N GLU A 566 -7.87 10.05 -1.26
CA GLU A 566 -6.50 10.04 -1.77
C GLU A 566 -6.22 11.33 -2.55
N GLY A 567 -5.06 11.92 -2.31
CA GLY A 567 -4.64 13.18 -2.91
C GLY A 567 -3.82 14.03 -1.95
N THR A 568 -3.71 15.32 -2.24
CA THR A 568 -3.04 16.31 -1.39
C THR A 568 -3.76 16.52 -0.06
N GLU A 569 -3.08 17.16 0.92
CA GLU A 569 -3.71 17.53 2.20
C GLU A 569 -4.91 18.48 2.03
N ASP A 570 -4.91 19.31 1.00
CA ASP A 570 -6.06 20.15 0.65
C ASP A 570 -7.24 19.29 0.15
N ASN A 571 -6.97 18.24 -0.64
CA ASN A 571 -8.01 17.30 -1.09
C ASN A 571 -8.65 16.56 0.10
N LYS A 572 -7.87 16.22 1.12
CA LYS A 572 -8.38 15.54 2.33
C LYS A 572 -9.33 16.39 3.17
N GLN A 573 -9.41 17.71 2.93
CA GLN A 573 -10.40 18.59 3.57
C GLN A 573 -11.78 18.53 2.90
N GLU A 574 -11.89 17.89 1.73
CA GLU A 574 -13.12 17.79 0.98
C GLU A 574 -14.15 16.88 1.65
N LYS A 575 -15.42 17.08 1.28
CA LYS A 575 -16.56 16.35 1.86
C LYS A 575 -17.40 15.70 0.79
N PHE A 576 -17.82 14.47 1.07
CA PHE A 576 -18.64 13.66 0.19
C PHE A 576 -19.97 13.34 0.86
N LYS A 577 -21.01 13.21 0.03
CA LYS A 577 -22.38 13.00 0.45
C LYS A 577 -22.86 11.62 0.06
N PHE A 578 -23.53 10.95 0.98
CA PHE A 578 -24.01 9.58 0.82
C PHE A 578 -25.51 9.50 1.10
N VAL A 579 -26.17 8.61 0.36
CA VAL A 579 -27.54 8.18 0.62
C VAL A 579 -27.55 6.66 0.72
N ILE A 580 -28.16 6.13 1.78
CA ILE A 580 -28.34 4.70 2.00
C ILE A 580 -29.79 4.36 1.63
N THR A 581 -29.98 3.39 0.74
CA THR A 581 -31.28 2.86 0.37
C THR A 581 -31.45 1.46 0.95
N ARG A 582 -32.58 1.18 1.59
CA ARG A 582 -32.95 -0.16 2.05
C ARG A 582 -33.71 -0.88 0.93
N GLU A 583 -33.16 -2.00 0.46
CA GLU A 583 -33.61 -2.72 -0.73
C GLU A 583 -34.53 -3.90 -0.39
N ASP A 584 -34.46 -4.45 0.82
CA ASP A 584 -35.26 -5.61 1.22
C ASP A 584 -36.73 -5.28 1.55
N ILE A 585 -37.05 -3.99 1.71
CA ILE A 585 -38.39 -3.50 2.07
C ILE A 585 -38.74 -2.25 1.26
N ASP A 586 -39.73 -2.37 0.39
CA ASP A 586 -40.32 -1.23 -0.32
C ASP A 586 -40.99 -0.25 0.66
N GLY A 587 -40.70 1.04 0.52
CA GLY A 587 -41.40 2.09 1.27
C GLY A 587 -41.04 2.15 2.76
N PHE A 588 -39.84 1.72 3.15
CA PHE A 588 -39.37 1.80 4.53
C PHE A 588 -39.30 3.26 5.03
N ASP A 589 -40.08 3.57 6.08
CA ASP A 589 -40.28 4.90 6.68
C ASP A 589 -40.02 4.85 8.19
N GLU A 590 -38.77 4.58 8.60
CA GLU A 590 -38.39 4.53 10.02
C GLU A 590 -37.05 5.24 10.26
N THR A 591 -36.63 5.32 11.53
CA THR A 591 -35.32 5.83 11.94
C THR A 591 -34.44 4.69 12.43
N LEU A 592 -33.18 4.67 11.99
CA LEU A 592 -32.16 3.74 12.47
C LEU A 592 -31.11 4.48 13.30
N LYS A 593 -30.50 3.81 14.28
CA LYS A 593 -29.44 4.40 15.11
C LYS A 593 -28.12 4.37 14.36
N MET A 594 -27.44 5.50 14.35
CA MET A 594 -26.20 5.73 13.62
C MET A 594 -25.18 6.40 14.54
N LEU A 595 -24.02 5.78 14.71
CA LEU A 595 -22.86 6.41 15.33
C LEU A 595 -22.02 7.08 14.23
N VAL A 596 -21.52 8.29 14.49
CA VAL A 596 -20.58 9.00 13.60
C VAL A 596 -19.21 9.00 14.26
N SER A 597 -18.15 8.76 13.47
CA SER A 597 -16.77 8.80 13.95
C SER A 597 -16.45 10.10 14.71
N GLY A 598 -15.90 9.99 15.92
CA GLY A 598 -15.57 11.12 16.78
C GLY A 598 -16.72 11.63 17.65
N GLU A 599 -17.90 11.01 17.59
CA GLU A 599 -19.03 11.32 18.46
C GLU A 599 -19.27 10.21 19.48
N SER A 600 -19.67 10.58 20.70
CA SER A 600 -19.93 9.64 21.80
C SER A 600 -21.40 9.25 21.96
N VAL A 601 -22.28 9.74 21.07
CA VAL A 601 -23.73 9.49 21.15
C VAL A 601 -24.30 9.08 19.81
N ASP A 602 -25.20 8.10 19.84
CA ASP A 602 -25.97 7.68 18.67
C ASP A 602 -26.86 8.83 18.17
N ARG A 603 -26.90 8.99 16.86
CA ARG A 603 -27.86 9.81 16.13
C ARG A 603 -28.94 8.95 15.50
N GLU A 604 -30.09 9.55 15.21
CA GLU A 604 -31.11 8.90 14.41
C GLU A 604 -30.92 9.27 12.93
N LEU A 605 -30.75 8.26 12.06
CA LEU A 605 -30.78 8.41 10.62
C LEU A 605 -32.17 8.06 10.11
N LYS A 606 -32.87 9.05 9.57
CA LYS A 606 -34.23 8.87 9.07
C LYS A 606 -34.23 8.30 7.66
N PHE A 607 -35.13 7.34 7.44
CA PHE A 607 -35.46 6.82 6.12
C PHE A 607 -36.85 7.31 5.70
N THR A 608 -36.96 7.71 4.44
CA THR A 608 -38.23 8.06 3.78
C THR A 608 -38.29 7.33 2.44
N ASN A 609 -39.30 6.48 2.28
CA ASN A 609 -39.54 5.63 1.13
C ASN A 609 -38.29 4.80 0.76
N GLY A 610 -37.68 4.17 1.77
CA GLY A 610 -36.49 3.34 1.62
C GLY A 610 -35.17 4.11 1.58
N LYS A 611 -35.15 5.43 1.40
CA LYS A 611 -33.92 6.23 1.30
C LYS A 611 -33.61 7.01 2.57
N SER A 612 -32.35 7.02 2.99
CA SER A 612 -31.91 7.81 4.12
C SER A 612 -31.88 9.31 3.81
N ASP A 613 -31.88 10.15 4.84
CA ASP A 613 -31.36 11.51 4.75
C ASP A 613 -29.88 11.49 4.28
N GLU A 614 -29.41 12.60 3.69
CA GLU A 614 -28.02 12.73 3.23
C GLU A 614 -27.03 12.70 4.42
N ILE A 615 -26.03 11.83 4.31
CA ILE A 615 -24.90 11.74 5.25
C ILE A 615 -23.71 12.45 4.61
N THR A 616 -22.93 13.20 5.38
CA THR A 616 -21.70 13.86 4.88
C THR A 616 -20.48 13.33 5.62
N LEU A 617 -19.49 12.82 4.88
CA LEU A 617 -18.22 12.30 5.42
C LEU A 617 -17.03 12.97 4.73
N GLY A 618 -16.01 13.31 5.52
CA GLY A 618 -14.68 13.70 5.05
C GLY A 618 -13.68 12.53 5.10
N HIS A 619 -12.40 12.83 4.87
CA HIS A 619 -11.33 11.83 4.98
C HIS A 619 -11.31 11.19 6.37
N ASP A 620 -11.20 9.86 6.39
CA ASP A 620 -11.09 9.00 7.58
C ASP A 620 -12.28 9.10 8.54
N GLN A 621 -13.40 9.65 8.05
CA GLN A 621 -14.67 9.62 8.77
C GLN A 621 -15.46 8.37 8.38
N PHE A 622 -16.25 7.88 9.34
CA PHE A 622 -17.15 6.77 9.11
C PHE A 622 -18.47 6.97 9.87
N ILE A 623 -19.47 6.22 9.45
CA ILE A 623 -20.68 5.98 10.23
C ILE A 623 -20.86 4.49 10.49
N SER A 624 -21.46 4.15 11.62
CA SER A 624 -21.88 2.80 11.96
C SER A 624 -23.38 2.80 12.21
N LEU A 625 -24.14 2.18 11.31
CA LEU A 625 -25.60 2.09 11.37
C LEU A 625 -26.02 0.74 11.96
N VAL A 626 -26.82 0.74 13.03
CA VAL A 626 -27.45 -0.47 13.56
C VAL A 626 -28.61 -0.87 12.65
N VAL A 627 -28.57 -2.10 12.12
CA VAL A 627 -29.49 -2.58 11.10
C VAL A 627 -30.07 -3.96 11.47
N PRO A 628 -31.29 -4.30 11.02
CA PRO A 628 -31.85 -5.62 11.26
C PRO A 628 -31.10 -6.73 10.51
N ASN A 629 -31.00 -7.91 11.13
CA ASN A 629 -30.39 -9.11 10.53
C ASN A 629 -31.04 -9.46 9.18
N GLY A 630 -30.21 -9.75 8.18
CA GLY A 630 -30.64 -10.12 6.83
C GLY A 630 -31.23 -8.98 6.00
N SER A 631 -31.12 -7.73 6.44
CA SER A 631 -31.49 -6.56 5.64
C SER A 631 -30.55 -6.40 4.44
N ALA A 632 -31.02 -5.76 3.38
CA ALA A 632 -30.21 -5.45 2.20
C ALA A 632 -30.19 -3.94 1.96
N PHE A 633 -29.02 -3.40 1.63
CA PHE A 633 -28.83 -1.96 1.42
C PHE A 633 -28.09 -1.69 0.11
N SER A 634 -28.43 -0.56 -0.53
CA SER A 634 -27.59 0.09 -1.55
C SER A 634 -27.06 1.39 -0.97
N ILE A 635 -25.78 1.67 -1.14
CA ILE A 635 -25.15 2.93 -0.74
C ILE A 635 -24.81 3.67 -2.02
N GLU A 636 -25.09 4.97 -2.07
CA GLU A 636 -24.80 5.84 -3.21
C GLU A 636 -24.06 7.09 -2.73
N GLU A 637 -22.91 7.38 -3.33
CA GLU A 637 -22.25 8.68 -3.20
C GLU A 637 -22.92 9.66 -4.17
N VAL A 638 -23.74 10.56 -3.62
CA VAL A 638 -24.62 11.46 -4.38
C VAL A 638 -24.03 12.85 -4.61
N GLY A 639 -22.85 13.13 -4.04
CA GLY A 639 -22.19 14.42 -4.23
C GLY A 639 -20.81 14.51 -3.62
N GLY A 640 -20.02 15.46 -4.13
CA GLY A 640 -18.63 15.69 -3.76
C GLY A 640 -17.86 16.28 -4.96
N PRO A 641 -16.56 16.56 -4.81
CA PRO A 641 -15.70 16.95 -5.92
C PRO A 641 -15.56 15.84 -6.97
N LEU A 642 -15.30 16.24 -8.23
CA LEU A 642 -15.01 15.31 -9.32
C LEU A 642 -13.73 14.52 -9.00
N THR A 643 -13.89 13.21 -8.85
CA THR A 643 -12.84 12.27 -8.46
C THR A 643 -13.11 10.92 -9.11
N SER A 644 -12.10 10.06 -9.14
CA SER A 644 -12.35 8.63 -9.35
C SER A 644 -12.81 8.02 -8.03
N THR A 645 -13.85 7.18 -8.06
CA THR A 645 -14.40 6.52 -6.87
C THR A 645 -14.23 5.02 -6.99
N SER A 646 -13.78 4.37 -5.93
CA SER A 646 -13.76 2.92 -5.79
C SER A 646 -14.48 2.50 -4.50
N ILE A 647 -15.09 1.32 -4.54
CA ILE A 647 -15.85 0.75 -3.42
C ILE A 647 -15.28 -0.63 -3.10
N THR A 648 -14.98 -0.89 -1.83
CA THR A 648 -14.53 -2.20 -1.33
C THR A 648 -15.42 -2.68 -0.19
N PHE A 649 -15.68 -3.99 -0.14
CA PHE A 649 -16.51 -4.64 0.88
C PHE A 649 -15.66 -5.61 1.70
N ASN A 650 -15.79 -5.60 3.03
CA ASN A 650 -15.01 -6.47 3.94
C ASN A 650 -15.23 -7.98 3.72
N ASN A 651 -16.41 -8.37 3.25
CA ASN A 651 -16.74 -9.78 2.99
C ASN A 651 -16.26 -10.30 1.63
N ASP A 652 -15.71 -9.42 0.79
CA ASP A 652 -15.11 -9.79 -0.49
C ASP A 652 -13.84 -8.96 -0.74
N PRO A 653 -12.79 -9.16 0.10
CA PRO A 653 -11.53 -8.46 -0.04
C PRO A 653 -10.87 -8.85 -1.37
N GLY A 654 -11.03 -7.99 -2.37
CA GLY A 654 -10.56 -8.23 -3.75
C GLY A 654 -11.55 -7.76 -4.82
N THR A 655 -12.84 -7.61 -4.48
CA THR A 655 -13.83 -7.04 -5.40
C THR A 655 -13.91 -5.52 -5.18
N THR A 656 -12.91 -4.81 -5.73
CA THR A 656 -12.96 -3.36 -5.86
C THR A 656 -13.81 -3.02 -7.08
N ILE A 657 -14.84 -2.20 -6.88
CA ILE A 657 -15.70 -1.74 -7.98
C ILE A 657 -15.30 -0.31 -8.35
N ASP A 658 -14.44 -0.19 -9.36
CA ASP A 658 -13.95 1.11 -9.84
C ASP A 658 -14.98 1.87 -10.68
N GLY A 659 -14.99 3.19 -10.52
CA GLY A 659 -15.79 4.11 -11.33
C GLY A 659 -17.29 4.05 -11.05
N LYS A 660 -17.72 3.43 -9.93
CA LYS A 660 -19.11 3.42 -9.52
C LYS A 660 -19.34 4.28 -8.28
N LEU A 661 -20.45 5.02 -8.33
CA LEU A 661 -20.96 5.79 -7.20
C LEU A 661 -21.81 4.94 -6.25
N SER A 662 -22.20 3.72 -6.62
CA SER A 662 -23.08 2.88 -5.82
C SER A 662 -22.67 1.42 -5.70
N GLY A 663 -22.99 0.84 -4.55
CA GLY A 663 -22.74 -0.56 -4.22
C GLY A 663 -23.86 -1.16 -3.34
N THR A 664 -24.08 -2.46 -3.43
CA THR A 664 -25.18 -3.17 -2.73
C THR A 664 -24.64 -4.23 -1.77
N ILE A 665 -25.29 -4.42 -0.63
CA ILE A 665 -24.83 -5.30 0.43
C ILE A 665 -25.99 -5.98 1.17
N THR A 666 -25.74 -7.17 1.72
CA THR A 666 -26.70 -7.92 2.55
C THR A 666 -26.10 -8.23 3.91
N MET A 667 -26.88 -8.03 4.96
CA MET A 667 -26.43 -8.08 6.35
C MET A 667 -26.63 -9.47 6.98
N GLY A 668 -26.07 -10.49 6.35
CA GLY A 668 -26.21 -11.90 6.75
C GLY A 668 -27.60 -12.49 6.44
N THR A 669 -28.13 -13.29 7.36
CA THR A 669 -29.46 -13.93 7.25
C THR A 669 -30.42 -13.33 8.28
N LYS A 670 -31.74 -13.61 8.15
CA LYS A 670 -32.72 -13.17 9.15
C LYS A 670 -32.50 -13.76 10.55
N GLU A 671 -31.87 -14.93 10.62
CA GLU A 671 -31.65 -15.66 11.88
C GLU A 671 -30.31 -15.28 12.53
N LYS A 672 -29.28 -15.04 11.71
CA LYS A 672 -27.95 -14.60 12.12
C LYS A 672 -27.51 -13.46 11.22
N GLY A 673 -27.39 -12.27 11.78
CA GLY A 673 -26.87 -11.12 11.04
C GLY A 673 -25.36 -11.17 10.89
N GLU A 674 -24.85 -10.37 9.97
CA GLU A 674 -23.44 -10.31 9.62
C GLU A 674 -23.09 -8.86 9.32
N SER A 675 -22.26 -8.26 10.17
CA SER A 675 -21.87 -6.87 10.06
C SER A 675 -20.92 -6.67 8.90
N GLN A 676 -21.01 -5.50 8.29
CA GLN A 676 -20.29 -5.20 7.06
C GLN A 676 -19.61 -3.85 7.15
N ILE A 677 -18.46 -3.73 6.49
CA ILE A 677 -17.75 -2.48 6.27
C ILE A 677 -17.73 -2.23 4.77
N VAL A 678 -18.14 -1.02 4.39
CA VAL A 678 -18.11 -0.52 3.02
C VAL A 678 -17.17 0.66 2.98
N ASP A 679 -16.07 0.49 2.27
CA ASP A 679 -15.03 1.50 2.09
C ASP A 679 -15.24 2.21 0.77
N TYR A 680 -15.49 3.52 0.83
CA TYR A 680 -15.45 4.39 -0.32
C TYR A 680 -14.12 5.13 -0.36
N VAL A 681 -13.36 4.93 -1.43
CA VAL A 681 -12.10 5.65 -1.68
C VAL A 681 -12.29 6.57 -2.86
N ASN A 682 -12.03 7.86 -2.66
CA ASN A 682 -12.02 8.81 -3.77
C ASN A 682 -10.61 9.32 -4.01
N SER A 683 -10.13 9.13 -5.23
CA SER A 683 -8.81 9.54 -5.64
C SER A 683 -8.91 10.76 -6.55
N PHE A 684 -8.30 11.85 -6.10
CA PHE A 684 -8.04 13.02 -6.93
C PHE A 684 -6.86 12.67 -7.84
N THR A 685 -7.14 12.05 -8.98
CA THR A 685 -6.12 11.79 -9.98
C THR A 685 -5.69 13.12 -10.60
N GLU A 686 -4.44 13.54 -10.36
CA GLU A 686 -3.75 14.58 -11.13
C GLU A 686 -3.44 14.11 -12.57
N GLU A 687 -4.39 13.50 -13.28
CA GLU A 687 -4.25 13.39 -14.73
C GLU A 687 -4.60 14.75 -15.31
N GLU A 688 -3.59 15.51 -15.75
CA GLU A 688 -3.84 16.70 -16.57
C GLU A 688 -4.78 16.29 -17.72
N PRO A 689 -5.90 17.01 -17.93
CA PRO A 689 -6.82 16.67 -19.00
C PRO A 689 -6.04 16.67 -20.31
N LYS A 690 -6.10 15.57 -21.06
CA LYS A 690 -5.42 15.49 -22.36
C LYS A 690 -5.86 16.66 -23.22
N THR A 691 -4.90 17.39 -23.77
CA THR A 691 -5.16 18.58 -24.59
C THR A 691 -4.68 18.40 -26.02
N LYS A 692 -5.22 19.23 -26.93
CA LYS A 692 -4.81 19.33 -28.33
C LYS A 692 -4.76 20.79 -28.77
N ASP A 693 -3.93 21.07 -29.77
CA ASP A 693 -3.83 22.40 -30.36
C ASP A 693 -4.77 22.56 -31.57
N LEU A 694 -5.26 23.77 -31.80
CA LEU A 694 -6.00 24.13 -33.02
C LEU A 694 -5.24 25.19 -33.82
N GLN A 695 -4.87 24.84 -35.05
CA GLN A 695 -4.22 25.72 -36.01
C GLN A 695 -5.20 26.22 -37.07
N ILE A 696 -5.35 27.54 -37.19
CA ILE A 696 -6.17 28.19 -38.22
C ILE A 696 -5.23 28.97 -39.14
N LYS A 697 -5.16 28.56 -40.41
CA LYS A 697 -4.32 29.18 -41.43
C LYS A 697 -5.15 29.97 -42.44
N LYS A 698 -4.71 31.20 -42.73
CA LYS A 698 -5.31 32.03 -43.77
C LYS A 698 -4.49 31.99 -45.05
N THR A 699 -5.13 31.67 -46.17
CA THR A 699 -4.55 31.90 -47.51
C THR A 699 -5.46 32.81 -48.31
N VAL A 700 -4.86 33.57 -49.23
CA VAL A 700 -5.60 34.52 -50.07
C VAL A 700 -5.02 34.48 -51.48
N SER A 701 -5.88 34.52 -52.49
CA SER A 701 -5.49 34.52 -53.90
C SER A 701 -6.22 35.61 -54.69
N GLY A 702 -5.57 36.08 -55.75
CA GLY A 702 -5.96 37.27 -56.51
C GLY A 702 -5.12 38.50 -56.14
N SER A 703 -5.31 39.61 -56.87
CA SER A 703 -4.58 40.88 -56.63
C SER A 703 -5.16 41.60 -55.41
N VAL A 704 -4.80 41.13 -54.22
CA VAL A 704 -5.29 41.64 -52.93
C VAL A 704 -4.37 42.74 -52.40
N PRO A 705 -4.91 43.82 -51.82
CA PRO A 705 -4.09 44.81 -51.14
C PRO A 705 -3.27 44.18 -50.01
N ASP A 706 -1.97 44.48 -49.98
CA ASP A 706 -1.07 44.03 -48.91
C ASP A 706 -1.62 44.44 -47.54
N GLY A 707 -1.55 43.51 -46.58
CA GLY A 707 -2.04 43.73 -45.21
C GLY A 707 -3.55 43.65 -45.03
N THR A 708 -4.31 43.16 -46.02
CA THR A 708 -5.73 42.84 -45.83
C THR A 708 -5.89 41.82 -44.70
N LYS A 709 -6.74 42.14 -43.72
CA LYS A 709 -7.01 41.33 -42.53
C LYS A 709 -8.37 40.63 -42.62
N PHE A 710 -8.42 39.40 -42.16
CA PHE A 710 -9.62 38.57 -42.08
C PHE A 710 -9.89 38.24 -40.62
N LYS A 711 -11.16 38.37 -40.21
CA LYS A 711 -11.59 38.19 -38.81
C LYS A 711 -12.20 36.80 -38.61
N PHE A 712 -11.83 36.17 -37.51
CA PHE A 712 -12.29 34.85 -37.11
C PHE A 712 -12.95 34.94 -35.74
N ASP A 713 -14.20 34.51 -35.66
CA ASP A 713 -14.93 34.29 -34.42
C ASP A 713 -14.93 32.79 -34.11
N LEU A 714 -14.80 32.45 -32.83
CA LEU A 714 -14.75 31.06 -32.38
C LEU A 714 -15.86 30.78 -31.38
N SER A 715 -16.32 29.53 -31.35
CA SER A 715 -17.12 29.03 -30.24
C SER A 715 -16.70 27.61 -29.85
N ILE A 716 -16.86 27.28 -28.58
CA ILE A 716 -16.57 25.98 -27.96
C ILE A 716 -17.82 25.48 -27.22
N ASP A 717 -17.84 24.23 -26.80
CA ASP A 717 -18.87 23.72 -25.89
C ASP A 717 -18.92 24.57 -24.61
N PRO A 718 -20.10 25.06 -24.17
CA PRO A 718 -20.23 25.81 -22.92
C PRO A 718 -19.62 25.13 -21.69
N ALA A 719 -19.57 23.79 -21.65
CA ALA A 719 -18.94 23.04 -20.55
C ALA A 719 -17.41 23.25 -20.48
N GLU A 720 -16.80 23.57 -21.62
CA GLU A 720 -15.36 23.80 -21.79
C GLU A 720 -15.05 25.30 -21.97
N ALA A 721 -15.96 26.19 -21.57
CA ALA A 721 -15.71 27.63 -21.65
C ALA A 721 -14.60 28.05 -20.68
N GLY A 722 -13.70 28.92 -21.14
CA GLY A 722 -12.55 29.34 -20.34
C GLY A 722 -11.62 30.32 -21.06
N THR A 723 -10.41 30.47 -20.52
CA THR A 723 -9.35 31.29 -21.13
C THR A 723 -8.26 30.40 -21.70
N TYR A 724 -7.99 30.55 -22.99
CA TYR A 724 -6.97 29.77 -23.70
C TYR A 724 -5.89 30.66 -24.28
N LYS A 725 -4.69 30.11 -24.43
CA LYS A 725 -3.57 30.82 -25.04
C LYS A 725 -3.59 30.65 -26.56
N TYR A 726 -3.15 31.67 -27.28
CA TYR A 726 -2.89 31.56 -28.71
C TYR A 726 -1.65 32.37 -29.14
N SER A 727 -1.05 31.98 -30.25
CA SER A 727 0.05 32.70 -30.90
C SER A 727 -0.16 32.76 -32.41
N ILE A 728 0.28 33.84 -33.06
CA ILE A 728 0.24 33.99 -34.52
C ILE A 728 1.67 33.82 -35.04
N ASP A 729 1.88 32.85 -35.94
CA ASP A 729 3.17 32.49 -36.55
C ASP A 729 4.29 32.26 -35.51
N GLY A 730 3.94 31.74 -34.32
CA GLY A 730 4.89 31.49 -33.22
C GLY A 730 5.40 32.75 -32.50
N GLY A 731 4.73 33.89 -32.67
CA GLY A 731 5.02 35.13 -31.94
C GLY A 731 4.55 35.11 -30.47
N ASP A 732 4.45 36.29 -29.85
CA ASP A 732 4.05 36.45 -28.44
C ASP A 732 2.71 35.76 -28.14
N GLU A 733 2.66 35.06 -26.99
CA GLU A 733 1.42 34.45 -26.49
C GLU A 733 0.41 35.53 -26.08
N ARG A 734 -0.84 35.32 -26.51
CA ARG A 734 -2.03 36.12 -26.17
C ARG A 734 -3.10 35.20 -25.62
N THR A 735 -4.17 35.77 -25.08
CA THR A 735 -5.31 35.00 -24.57
C THR A 735 -6.57 35.25 -25.38
N ILE A 736 -7.37 34.20 -25.55
CA ILE A 736 -8.75 34.25 -26.03
C ILE A 736 -9.64 33.71 -24.92
N GLU A 737 -10.70 34.45 -24.61
CA GLU A 737 -11.66 34.11 -23.56
C GLU A 737 -12.98 33.73 -24.20
N PHE A 738 -13.60 32.67 -23.69
CA PHE A 738 -14.93 32.21 -24.08
C PHE A 738 -15.92 32.51 -22.95
N ASP A 739 -17.07 33.09 -23.29
CA ASP A 739 -18.13 33.37 -22.32
C ASP A 739 -18.87 32.08 -21.89
N SER A 740 -19.78 32.20 -20.93
CA SER A 740 -20.57 31.07 -20.42
C SER A 740 -21.48 30.41 -21.46
N GLU A 741 -21.65 31.00 -22.64
CA GLU A 741 -22.35 30.38 -23.79
C GLU A 741 -21.38 29.72 -24.77
N GLY A 742 -20.09 29.66 -24.43
CA GLY A 742 -19.04 29.10 -25.24
C GLY A 742 -18.61 30.00 -26.42
N LYS A 743 -18.94 31.30 -26.44
CA LYS A 743 -18.55 32.21 -27.54
C LYS A 743 -17.31 33.01 -27.21
N SER A 744 -16.41 33.18 -28.18
CA SER A 744 -15.23 34.01 -28.01
C SER A 744 -15.63 35.48 -27.76
N THR A 745 -15.09 36.09 -26.71
CA THR A 745 -15.34 37.50 -26.36
C THR A 745 -14.64 38.48 -27.32
N SER A 746 -13.72 37.99 -28.15
CA SER A 746 -12.98 38.76 -29.16
C SER A 746 -12.66 37.93 -30.41
N SER A 747 -12.54 38.60 -31.56
CA SER A 747 -12.14 37.97 -32.83
C SER A 747 -10.63 37.94 -33.02
N ILE A 748 -10.12 36.91 -33.70
CA ILE A 748 -8.72 36.81 -34.14
C ILE A 748 -8.59 37.40 -35.56
N GLU A 749 -7.59 38.24 -35.80
CA GLU A 749 -7.30 38.82 -37.13
C GLU A 749 -6.07 38.18 -37.77
N LEU A 750 -6.20 37.63 -38.98
CA LEU A 750 -5.10 37.07 -39.77
C LEU A 750 -4.95 37.78 -41.12
N THR A 751 -3.71 37.98 -41.57
CA THR A 751 -3.39 38.38 -42.95
C THR A 751 -3.02 37.16 -43.81
N ALA A 752 -2.89 37.37 -45.12
CA ALA A 752 -2.54 36.29 -46.04
C ALA A 752 -1.23 35.58 -45.65
N GLY A 753 -1.29 34.27 -45.48
CA GLY A 753 -0.15 33.42 -45.15
C GLY A 753 0.02 33.13 -43.66
N GLN A 754 -0.67 33.85 -42.78
CA GLN A 754 -0.53 33.69 -41.32
C GLN A 754 -1.28 32.48 -40.80
N THR A 755 -0.78 31.93 -39.70
CA THR A 755 -1.39 30.83 -38.94
C THR A 755 -1.50 31.22 -37.48
N VAL A 756 -2.70 31.11 -36.89
CA VAL A 756 -2.86 31.15 -35.43
C VAL A 756 -2.89 29.74 -34.88
N THR A 757 -2.22 29.51 -33.76
CA THR A 757 -2.28 28.27 -32.97
C THR A 757 -2.91 28.60 -31.62
N ILE A 758 -4.05 27.99 -31.32
CA ILE A 758 -4.70 28.01 -30.01
C ILE A 758 -4.26 26.75 -29.29
N LYS A 759 -3.72 26.92 -28.08
CA LYS A 759 -3.07 25.85 -27.33
C LYS A 759 -3.99 25.27 -26.27
N ASP A 760 -3.69 24.03 -25.92
CA ASP A 760 -4.19 23.36 -24.72
C ASP A 760 -5.73 23.30 -24.66
N LEU A 761 -6.39 23.08 -25.81
CA LEU A 761 -7.84 22.85 -25.82
C LEU A 761 -8.11 21.42 -25.34
N PRO A 762 -9.14 21.17 -24.50
CA PRO A 762 -9.47 19.83 -24.05
C PRO A 762 -9.69 18.88 -25.24
N GLU A 763 -9.12 17.67 -25.20
CA GLU A 763 -9.19 16.70 -26.30
C GLU A 763 -10.63 16.38 -26.72
N THR A 764 -11.58 16.41 -25.80
CA THR A 764 -13.01 16.18 -26.05
C THR A 764 -13.74 17.37 -26.68
N SER A 765 -13.08 18.52 -26.82
CA SER A 765 -13.73 19.77 -27.22
C SER A 765 -14.25 19.75 -28.65
N LYS A 766 -15.40 20.42 -28.82
CA LYS A 766 -15.99 20.73 -30.12
C LYS A 766 -15.89 22.22 -30.38
N VAL A 767 -15.05 22.60 -31.35
CA VAL A 767 -14.75 24.00 -31.67
C VAL A 767 -15.33 24.37 -33.02
N THR A 768 -16.08 25.47 -33.10
CA THR A 768 -16.53 26.06 -34.35
C THR A 768 -15.69 27.29 -34.67
N VAL A 769 -15.18 27.35 -35.90
CA VAL A 769 -14.42 28.50 -36.42
C VAL A 769 -15.24 29.16 -37.53
N ASN A 770 -15.51 30.46 -37.39
CA ASN A 770 -16.27 31.25 -38.35
C ASN A 770 -15.45 32.43 -38.86
N GLU A 771 -15.20 32.50 -40.16
CA GLU A 771 -14.66 33.69 -40.80
C GLU A 771 -15.78 34.72 -41.06
N VAL A 772 -15.61 35.93 -40.55
CA VAL A 772 -16.53 37.06 -40.77
C VAL A 772 -16.41 37.53 -42.22
N ASP A 773 -17.55 37.81 -42.86
CA ASP A 773 -17.61 38.18 -44.28
C ASP A 773 -16.67 39.34 -44.63
N ALA A 774 -15.82 39.12 -45.63
CA ALA A 774 -14.98 40.14 -46.24
C ALA A 774 -15.51 40.48 -47.64
N ASP A 775 -15.82 41.76 -47.86
CA ASP A 775 -16.40 42.23 -49.13
C ASP A 775 -15.52 41.86 -50.34
N GLY A 776 -16.14 41.25 -51.34
CA GLY A 776 -15.46 40.86 -52.59
C GLY A 776 -14.69 39.54 -52.53
N TYR A 777 -14.77 38.78 -51.43
CA TYR A 777 -14.11 37.48 -51.31
C TYR A 777 -15.09 36.31 -51.34
N LYS A 778 -14.66 35.23 -51.98
CA LYS A 778 -15.24 33.89 -51.85
C LYS A 778 -14.33 33.04 -50.97
N THR A 779 -14.87 32.40 -49.94
CA THR A 779 -14.13 31.54 -49.01
C THR A 779 -14.37 30.06 -49.30
N ASP A 780 -13.28 29.29 -49.36
CA ASP A 780 -13.30 27.83 -49.36
C ASP A 780 -12.47 27.33 -48.16
N ILE A 781 -12.95 26.31 -47.44
CA ILE A 781 -12.26 25.74 -46.26
C ILE A 781 -11.62 24.41 -46.63
N THR A 782 -10.45 24.11 -46.06
CA THR A 782 -9.82 22.78 -46.14
C THR A 782 -9.54 22.26 -44.74
N TYR A 783 -10.05 21.07 -44.44
CA TYR A 783 -9.90 20.38 -43.15
C TYR A 783 -9.88 18.87 -43.37
N ASN A 784 -8.98 18.13 -42.72
CA ASN A 784 -8.78 16.68 -42.89
C ASN A 784 -8.67 16.20 -44.35
N GLY A 785 -8.05 17.02 -45.21
CA GLY A 785 -7.92 16.71 -46.64
C GLY A 785 -9.19 16.90 -47.47
N GLU A 786 -10.32 17.26 -46.84
CA GLU A 786 -11.57 17.59 -47.51
C GLU A 786 -11.64 19.09 -47.83
N LYS A 787 -12.21 19.42 -49.00
CA LYS A 787 -12.43 20.80 -49.44
C LYS A 787 -13.92 21.14 -49.35
N HIS A 788 -14.24 22.17 -48.58
CA HIS A 788 -15.58 22.71 -48.41
C HIS A 788 -15.71 24.02 -49.19
N GLU A 789 -16.37 23.98 -50.36
CA GLU A 789 -16.50 25.16 -51.23
C GLU A 789 -17.61 26.11 -50.78
N ASN A 790 -17.38 27.42 -50.88
CA ASN A 790 -18.33 28.46 -50.46
C ASN A 790 -18.77 28.35 -48.98
N GLN A 791 -17.90 27.87 -48.11
CA GLN A 791 -18.16 27.81 -46.67
C GLN A 791 -17.25 28.79 -45.93
N LYS A 792 -17.78 29.37 -44.86
CA LYS A 792 -17.07 30.30 -43.96
C LYS A 792 -17.07 29.85 -42.51
N THR A 793 -17.74 28.74 -42.23
CA THR A 793 -17.88 28.17 -40.89
C THR A 793 -17.54 26.69 -40.97
N ILE A 794 -16.79 26.18 -40.00
CA ILE A 794 -16.42 24.77 -39.87
C ILE A 794 -16.43 24.39 -38.40
N GLU A 795 -16.85 23.15 -38.14
CA GLU A 795 -16.90 22.56 -36.81
C GLU A 795 -15.84 21.45 -36.72
N ILE A 796 -15.09 21.45 -35.63
CA ILE A 796 -13.90 20.64 -35.40
C ILE A 796 -14.12 19.88 -34.10
N GLU A 797 -14.15 18.56 -34.16
CA GLU A 797 -14.20 17.67 -32.99
C GLU A 797 -12.79 17.17 -32.71
N LEU A 798 -12.13 17.72 -31.69
CA LEU A 798 -10.72 17.43 -31.40
C LEU A 798 -10.49 15.95 -31.06
N GLY A 799 -11.46 15.29 -30.43
CA GLY A 799 -11.35 13.88 -30.02
C GLY A 799 -11.38 12.89 -31.18
N LYS A 800 -11.65 13.36 -32.42
CA LYS A 800 -11.56 12.55 -33.64
C LYS A 800 -10.24 12.74 -34.38
N ILE A 801 -9.40 13.68 -33.95
CA ILE A 801 -8.08 13.92 -34.52
C ILE A 801 -7.10 12.99 -33.82
N THR A 802 -6.21 12.34 -34.56
CA THR A 802 -5.20 11.44 -34.02
C THR A 802 -3.90 12.18 -33.67
N ASP A 803 -3.59 13.25 -34.40
CA ASP A 803 -2.43 14.12 -34.15
C ASP A 803 -2.64 15.02 -32.91
N ASP A 804 -1.55 15.58 -32.40
CA ASP A 804 -1.55 16.53 -31.27
C ASP A 804 -2.14 17.90 -31.64
N SER A 805 -2.37 18.15 -32.93
CA SER A 805 -2.96 19.40 -33.42
C SER A 805 -3.89 19.19 -34.61
N ALA A 806 -4.96 19.99 -34.68
CA ALA A 806 -5.86 20.06 -35.81
C ALA A 806 -5.50 21.26 -36.69
N LEU A 807 -5.35 21.08 -38.02
CA LEU A 807 -5.10 22.17 -38.96
C LEU A 807 -6.31 22.44 -39.86
N VAL A 808 -6.79 23.67 -39.85
CA VAL A 808 -7.82 24.17 -40.77
C VAL A 808 -7.30 25.33 -41.62
N VAL A 809 -7.55 25.28 -42.93
CA VAL A 809 -7.09 26.31 -43.88
C VAL A 809 -8.28 27.03 -44.51
N PHE A 810 -8.36 28.34 -44.30
CA PHE A 810 -9.36 29.21 -44.92
C PHE A 810 -8.77 29.92 -46.15
N ASN A 811 -9.25 29.55 -47.34
CA ASN A 811 -8.77 30.04 -48.62
C ASN A 811 -9.71 31.09 -49.18
N ASN A 812 -9.29 32.36 -49.18
CA ASN A 812 -10.06 33.43 -49.81
C ASN A 812 -9.62 33.70 -51.23
N HIS A 813 -10.60 33.84 -52.11
CA HIS A 813 -10.41 34.19 -53.50
C HIS A 813 -11.04 35.55 -53.73
N LEU A 814 -10.23 36.55 -54.10
CA LEU A 814 -10.76 37.85 -54.51
C LEU A 814 -11.59 37.66 -55.78
N THR A 815 -12.89 37.81 -55.66
CA THR A 815 -13.79 37.83 -56.81
C THR A 815 -13.71 39.22 -57.45
N SER A 816 -13.64 39.26 -58.80
CA SER A 816 -13.70 40.54 -59.53
C SER A 816 -14.90 41.35 -59.05
N PRO A 817 -14.79 42.69 -58.94
CA PRO A 817 -15.77 43.49 -58.23
C PRO A 817 -17.17 43.19 -58.75
N THR A 818 -17.99 42.53 -57.95
CA THR A 818 -19.43 42.68 -58.06
C THR A 818 -19.65 44.16 -57.79
N MET A 819 -19.97 44.93 -58.85
CA MET A 819 -20.31 46.33 -58.69
C MET A 819 -21.28 46.43 -57.50
N PRO A 820 -21.08 47.38 -56.57
CA PRO A 820 -22.04 47.57 -55.51
C PRO A 820 -23.41 47.70 -56.18
N VAL A 821 -24.44 47.09 -55.60
CA VAL A 821 -25.82 47.31 -56.00
C VAL A 821 -26.22 48.74 -55.57
N THR A 822 -25.51 49.76 -56.05
CA THR A 822 -25.94 51.15 -56.04
C THR A 822 -26.89 51.34 -57.22
N GLY A 823 -28.09 50.80 -57.06
CA GLY A 823 -29.12 50.91 -58.08
C GLY A 823 -30.25 49.91 -57.92
N GLY A 824 -30.75 49.73 -56.70
CA GLY A 824 -31.97 48.97 -56.46
C GLY A 824 -33.09 49.42 -57.41
N ILE A 825 -33.84 48.44 -57.91
CA ILE A 825 -34.96 48.51 -58.86
C ILE A 825 -36.00 49.61 -58.50
N GLY A 826 -35.99 50.14 -57.28
CA GLY A 826 -36.80 51.29 -56.85
C GLY A 826 -36.59 52.59 -57.65
N ASN A 827 -35.37 52.93 -58.07
CA ASN A 827 -35.14 54.15 -58.86
C ASN A 827 -35.53 54.00 -60.34
N LEU A 828 -35.51 52.77 -60.88
CA LEU A 828 -36.02 52.52 -62.23
C LEU A 828 -37.54 52.72 -62.29
N ILE A 829 -38.27 52.35 -61.23
CA ILE A 829 -39.71 52.59 -61.11
C ILE A 829 -39.99 54.09 -60.99
N ILE A 830 -39.23 54.85 -60.20
CA ILE A 830 -39.43 56.32 -60.08
C ILE A 830 -39.12 57.04 -61.40
N ILE A 831 -38.07 56.61 -62.13
CA ILE A 831 -37.74 57.17 -63.45
C ILE A 831 -38.79 56.77 -64.51
N LEU A 832 -39.29 55.53 -64.48
CA LEU A 832 -40.36 55.07 -65.38
C LEU A 832 -41.70 55.76 -65.08
N VAL A 833 -42.04 55.96 -63.80
CA VAL A 833 -43.24 56.72 -63.39
C VAL A 833 -43.09 58.19 -63.76
N GLY A 834 -41.92 58.80 -63.57
CA GLY A 834 -41.61 60.16 -64.01
C GLY A 834 -41.75 60.33 -65.53
N LEU A 835 -41.25 59.37 -66.31
CA LEU A 835 -41.40 59.36 -67.77
C LEU A 835 -42.85 59.11 -68.23
N MET A 836 -43.61 58.26 -67.53
CA MET A 836 -45.05 58.08 -67.82
C MET A 836 -45.88 59.33 -67.47
N VAL A 837 -45.57 60.03 -66.38
CA VAL A 837 -46.24 61.29 -66.01
C VAL A 837 -45.91 62.39 -67.02
N LEU A 838 -44.66 62.49 -67.48
CA LEU A 838 -44.26 63.42 -68.55
C LEU A 838 -44.91 63.08 -69.90
N ALA A 839 -44.98 61.80 -70.27
CA ALA A 839 -45.65 61.36 -71.49
C ALA A 839 -47.17 61.60 -71.44
N SER A 840 -47.81 61.37 -70.29
CA SER A 840 -49.23 61.63 -70.06
C SER A 840 -49.53 63.13 -70.04
N GLY A 841 -48.65 63.93 -69.46
CA GLY A 841 -48.71 65.39 -69.47
C GLY A 841 -48.56 65.97 -70.89
N MET A 842 -47.61 65.47 -71.68
CA MET A 842 -47.46 65.88 -73.09
C MET A 842 -48.64 65.44 -73.97
N TRP A 843 -49.23 64.27 -73.71
CA TRP A 843 -50.41 63.78 -74.44
C TRP A 843 -51.66 64.62 -74.12
N LEU A 844 -51.88 64.97 -72.85
CA LEU A 844 -52.96 65.85 -72.42
C LEU A 844 -52.76 67.30 -72.91
N TYR A 845 -51.53 67.82 -72.93
CA TYR A 845 -51.22 69.14 -73.48
C TYR A 845 -51.47 69.20 -75.00
N ARG A 846 -51.10 68.16 -75.76
CA ARG A 846 -51.42 68.06 -77.20
C ARG A 846 -52.91 67.97 -77.50
N LYS A 847 -53.74 67.45 -76.57
CA LYS A 847 -55.19 67.36 -76.73
C LYS A 847 -55.93 68.67 -76.42
N LYS A 848 -55.28 69.63 -75.74
CA LYS A 848 -55.87 70.93 -75.36
C LYS A 848 -55.53 72.07 -76.32
N VAL A 849 -54.62 71.85 -77.27
CA VAL A 849 -54.18 72.83 -78.30
C VAL A 849 -54.73 72.44 -79.70
N ARG A 850 -55.89 71.79 -79.75
CA ARG A 850 -56.66 71.59 -80.98
C ARG A 850 -58.10 72.02 -80.79
#